data_AF-A0A7W7B6H7-F1
#
_entry.id   AF-A0A7W7B6H7-F1
#
_cell.length_a   1.000
_cell.length_b   1.000
_cell.length_c   1.000
_cell.angle_alpha   90.00
_cell.angle_beta   90.00
_cell.angle_gamma   90.00
#
_symmetry.space_group_name_H-M   'P 1'
#
loop_
_entity.id
_entity.type
_entity.pdbx_description
1 polymer ?
#
loop_
_entity_poly.entity_id
_entity_poly.type
_entity_poly.pdbx_seq_one_letter_code
_entity_poly.pdbx_strand_id
1 'polypeptide(L)'
;MTALVAQAGRFGVVGLATTALHLCAAYLASSIGGFAPGSANTVGFACAVTFAYLGHFSWTFSRRAEHSEALGRFAVASLFGFATSSLIVFVVTHMLQWSMLAALVLVGIAVPCLNFVAFKFWVFRSPRDLDGRSMFAACVAWGFAAAVLFALYFWGRPFNHDTSWYLVATEKFLNGARLYVDVIEINPPLAFYVTAPPIIVSELFGGGSTSAFLLYVTTLLFISLAWSGRIVAASEGLVHAERIVLFGGVILSLILLPIPFVGQREHLMLVFSLPYFLALCLDPSGSNRKPMESFALGAFAFFGLAMKPYFLFAPLLVSAVAALQNKTLRVIISIENITIALLCGLYFLFIVVFHKEYIDHIVPMATEVYHAYGYEFFLVFTKPHFLVFPVVLYLIILQTGRLRDSYALRLFAVATGFCAAYLVQFKGWPSHAYPMNVFLLLTLCAMIARGFGRKISALAAVLAAAVMLLPPVLEGPYKSRLLRPFLAAYPVPGVAPSVLVLSSNLWASFPFVNLTGATWASRFPAQWLVPGAVGLLAEPHCRADPQSCSKVKQILNYSRQATVDDLIAFKPGHVFVDERKRKSYFVGEKFNYLDYLSDDPRFASLWKSYRKVAFVQGYALWVRVDDPGALGALPNRPHPVAVQPERRQSGFQE
;
A
#
# COMPACT_ATOMS: atom_id res chain seq x y z
N MET A 1 41.79 15.58 -0.84
CA MET A 1 41.56 14.11 -0.77
C MET A 1 42.05 13.51 0.56
N THR A 2 43.13 14.01 1.14
CA THR A 2 43.77 13.52 2.39
C THR A 2 42.89 13.52 3.65
N ALA A 3 42.02 14.50 3.85
CA ALA A 3 41.20 14.59 5.07
C ALA A 3 40.08 13.54 5.17
N LEU A 4 39.44 13.19 4.04
CA LEU A 4 38.37 12.17 4.01
C LEU A 4 38.94 10.77 4.26
N VAL A 5 40.10 10.48 3.64
CA VAL A 5 40.79 9.19 3.80
C VAL A 5 41.27 9.02 5.25
N ALA A 6 41.85 10.06 5.85
CA ALA A 6 42.23 10.02 7.26
C ALA A 6 41.03 9.81 8.20
N GLN A 7 39.88 10.42 7.89
CA GLN A 7 38.66 10.26 8.67
C GLN A 7 38.04 8.86 8.53
N ALA A 8 38.02 8.31 7.32
CA ALA A 8 37.62 6.92 7.07
C ALA A 8 38.55 5.93 7.78
N GLY A 9 39.87 6.21 7.79
CA GLY A 9 40.85 5.44 8.56
C GLY A 9 40.55 5.43 10.05
N ARG A 10 40.30 6.60 10.67
CA ARG A 10 39.89 6.68 12.09
C ARG A 10 38.60 5.93 12.37
N PHE A 11 37.62 6.02 11.47
CA PHE A 11 36.36 5.30 11.58
C PHE A 11 36.60 3.78 11.61
N GLY A 12 37.43 3.27 10.68
CA GLY A 12 37.82 1.86 10.64
C GLY A 12 38.55 1.40 11.91
N VAL A 13 39.49 2.20 12.42
CA VAL A 13 40.22 1.90 13.66
C VAL A 13 39.28 1.80 14.86
N VAL A 14 38.37 2.78 15.04
CA VAL A 14 37.38 2.72 16.12
C VAL A 14 36.49 1.49 15.98
N GLY A 15 36.04 1.17 14.77
CA GLY A 15 35.22 -0.03 14.52
C GLY A 15 35.93 -1.33 14.90
N LEU A 16 37.18 -1.51 14.47
CA LEU A 16 37.97 -2.71 14.82
C LEU A 16 38.23 -2.80 16.33
N ALA A 17 38.56 -1.69 16.97
CA ALA A 17 38.76 -1.62 18.41
C ALA A 17 37.47 -1.93 19.20
N THR A 18 36.31 -1.46 18.72
CA THR A 18 34.99 -1.81 19.25
C THR A 18 34.74 -3.31 19.20
N THR A 19 35.03 -3.95 18.07
CA THR A 19 34.86 -5.41 17.92
C THR A 19 35.78 -6.18 18.84
N ALA A 20 37.05 -5.80 18.95
CA ALA A 20 38.00 -6.42 19.88
C ALA A 20 37.53 -6.27 21.33
N LEU A 21 37.08 -5.07 21.72
CA LEU A 21 36.57 -4.79 23.06
C LEU A 21 35.33 -5.63 23.39
N HIS A 22 34.41 -5.79 22.43
CA HIS A 22 33.24 -6.66 22.59
C HIS A 22 33.65 -8.08 22.99
N LEU A 23 34.57 -8.67 22.21
CA LEU A 23 35.03 -10.04 22.41
C LEU A 23 35.76 -10.20 23.75
N CYS A 24 36.68 -9.28 24.08
CA CYS A 24 37.42 -9.32 25.33
C CYS A 24 36.50 -9.13 26.54
N ALA A 25 35.59 -8.16 26.51
CA ALA A 25 34.66 -7.90 27.62
C ALA A 25 33.67 -9.06 27.83
N ALA A 26 33.14 -9.64 26.75
CA ALA A 26 32.29 -10.83 26.84
C ALA A 26 33.07 -12.04 27.38
N TYR A 27 34.31 -12.26 26.92
CA TYR A 27 35.15 -13.34 27.41
C TYR A 27 35.48 -13.19 28.90
N LEU A 28 35.87 -12.00 29.36
CA LEU A 28 36.20 -11.73 30.76
C LEU A 28 34.97 -11.85 31.66
N ALA A 29 33.80 -11.36 31.21
CA ALA A 29 32.54 -11.51 31.94
C ALA A 29 32.17 -12.98 32.10
N SER A 30 32.37 -13.80 31.07
CA SER A 30 32.10 -15.23 31.13
C SER A 30 33.12 -16.00 31.97
N SER A 31 34.42 -15.72 31.81
CA SER A 31 35.51 -16.52 32.40
C SER A 31 35.86 -16.12 33.83
N ILE A 32 35.82 -14.83 34.15
CA ILE A 32 36.19 -14.30 35.47
C ILE A 32 34.95 -13.94 36.27
N GLY A 33 33.95 -13.34 35.62
CA GLY A 33 32.73 -12.90 36.29
C GLY A 33 31.70 -13.99 36.53
N GLY A 34 31.89 -15.19 35.96
CA GLY A 34 30.94 -16.30 36.08
C GLY A 34 29.57 -16.03 35.44
N PHE A 35 29.46 -15.03 34.57
CA PHE A 35 28.19 -14.70 33.92
C PHE A 35 27.80 -15.80 32.94
N ALA A 36 26.51 -16.13 32.90
CA ALA A 36 25.95 -16.98 31.86
C ALA A 36 26.24 -16.38 30.46
N PRO A 37 26.42 -17.20 29.40
CA PRO A 37 26.84 -16.73 28.08
C PRO A 37 26.02 -15.57 27.51
N GLY A 38 24.70 -15.58 27.70
CA GLY A 38 23.82 -14.48 27.26
C GLY A 38 24.11 -13.16 27.99
N SER A 39 24.34 -13.22 29.31
CA SER A 39 24.66 -12.05 30.12
C SER A 39 26.08 -11.54 29.81
N ALA A 40 27.04 -12.44 29.61
CA ALA A 40 28.40 -12.10 29.21
C ALA A 40 28.44 -11.37 27.85
N ASN A 41 27.70 -11.88 26.86
CA ASN A 41 27.55 -11.22 25.56
C ASN A 41 26.90 -9.84 25.68
N THR A 42 25.91 -9.69 26.57
CA THR A 42 25.26 -8.40 26.85
C THR A 42 26.23 -7.38 27.43
N VAL A 43 27.09 -7.80 28.36
CA VAL A 43 28.16 -6.95 28.92
C VAL A 43 29.12 -6.52 27.82
N GLY A 44 29.59 -7.46 27.00
CA GLY A 44 30.45 -7.15 25.86
C GLY A 44 29.80 -6.17 24.89
N PHE A 45 28.51 -6.33 24.60
CA PHE A 45 27.77 -5.44 23.71
C PHE A 45 27.64 -4.02 24.30
N ALA A 46 27.31 -3.90 25.59
CA ALA A 46 27.21 -2.60 26.26
C ALA A 46 28.55 -1.83 26.25
N CYS A 47 29.66 -2.52 26.51
CA CYS A 47 31.00 -1.94 26.43
C CYS A 47 31.32 -1.48 24.99
N ALA A 48 31.03 -2.33 24.01
CA ALA A 48 31.29 -2.05 22.60
C ALA A 48 30.50 -0.84 22.08
N VAL A 49 29.19 -0.77 22.35
CA VAL A 49 28.33 0.36 21.94
C VAL A 49 28.80 1.67 22.57
N THR A 50 29.13 1.63 23.87
CA THR A 50 29.61 2.81 24.59
C THR A 50 30.94 3.30 24.02
N PHE A 51 31.88 2.39 23.77
CA PHE A 51 33.17 2.71 23.18
C PHE A 51 33.05 3.23 21.74
N ALA A 52 32.20 2.60 20.92
CA ALA A 52 31.95 3.03 19.55
C ALA A 52 31.41 4.48 19.51
N TYR A 53 30.42 4.78 20.36
CA TYR A 53 29.87 6.12 20.46
C TYR A 53 30.94 7.14 20.88
N LEU A 54 31.65 6.89 21.98
CA LEU A 54 32.65 7.80 22.52
C LEU A 54 33.83 7.99 21.55
N GLY A 55 34.32 6.93 20.93
CA GLY A 55 35.42 6.97 19.95
C GLY A 55 35.05 7.75 18.69
N HIS A 56 33.82 7.55 18.18
CA HIS A 56 33.36 8.31 17.02
C HIS A 56 33.08 9.78 17.36
N PHE A 57 32.47 10.05 18.51
CA PHE A 57 32.14 11.39 18.98
C PHE A 57 33.39 12.25 19.26
N SER A 58 34.37 11.68 19.96
CA SER A 58 35.56 12.41 20.42
C SER A 58 36.66 12.51 19.35
N TRP A 59 36.86 11.45 18.56
CA TRP A 59 38.06 11.32 17.72
C TRP A 59 37.80 11.22 16.21
N THR A 60 36.75 10.48 15.80
CA THR A 60 36.47 10.28 14.37
C THR A 60 35.82 11.51 13.71
N PHE A 61 34.81 12.08 14.37
CA PHE A 61 34.02 13.20 13.82
C PHE A 61 34.19 14.51 14.60
N SER A 62 34.95 14.48 15.72
CA SER A 62 35.43 15.61 16.53
C SER A 62 34.55 16.88 16.52
N ARG A 63 33.56 16.87 17.44
CA ARG A 63 32.78 17.99 18.02
C ARG A 63 32.06 18.98 17.08
N ARG A 64 30.74 18.82 16.94
CA ARG A 64 29.78 19.91 16.64
C ARG A 64 28.40 19.78 17.35
N ALA A 65 27.94 18.59 17.72
CA ALA A 65 26.66 18.38 18.42
C ALA A 65 26.78 18.18 19.94
N GLU A 66 25.73 18.52 20.70
CA GLU A 66 25.62 18.18 22.13
C GLU A 66 25.43 16.67 22.34
N HIS A 67 25.90 16.15 23.49
CA HIS A 67 25.87 14.71 23.78
C HIS A 67 24.46 14.11 23.81
N SER A 68 23.48 14.83 24.35
CA SER A 68 22.08 14.38 24.45
C SER A 68 21.47 14.14 23.06
N GLU A 69 21.78 15.01 22.09
CA GLU A 69 21.29 14.90 20.72
C GLU A 69 22.05 13.85 19.91
N ALA A 70 23.39 13.85 20.01
CA ALA A 70 24.23 12.91 19.28
C ALA A 70 23.95 11.46 19.68
N LEU A 71 23.67 11.21 20.97
CA LEU A 71 23.35 9.87 21.48
C LEU A 71 22.04 9.34 20.87
N GLY A 72 20.98 10.16 20.83
CA GLY A 72 19.71 9.77 20.23
C GLY A 72 19.83 9.46 18.73
N ARG A 73 20.56 10.31 17.99
CA ARG A 73 20.82 10.08 16.55
C ARG A 73 21.69 8.86 16.31
N PHE A 74 22.68 8.62 17.17
CA PHE A 74 23.54 7.45 17.11
C PHE A 74 22.75 6.16 17.33
N ALA A 75 21.82 6.16 18.29
CA ALA A 75 20.93 5.02 18.54
C ALA A 75 20.07 4.70 17.30
N VAL A 76 19.47 5.71 16.67
CA VAL A 76 18.68 5.54 15.44
C VAL A 76 19.53 5.02 14.29
N ALA A 77 20.71 5.61 14.06
CA ALA A 77 21.62 5.15 13.02
C ALA A 77 22.13 3.72 13.29
N SER A 78 22.29 3.33 14.55
CA SER A 78 22.67 1.97 14.92
C SER A 78 21.53 0.97 14.69
N LEU A 79 20.28 1.32 15.05
CA LEU A 79 19.09 0.50 14.75
C LEU A 79 18.87 0.33 13.25
N PHE A 80 19.11 1.39 12.49
CA PHE A 80 19.10 1.36 11.03
C PHE A 80 20.16 0.43 10.45
N GLY A 81 21.39 0.54 10.94
CA GLY A 81 22.49 -0.35 10.56
C GLY A 81 22.14 -1.80 10.85
N PHE A 82 21.54 -2.08 12.01
CA PHE A 82 21.04 -3.40 12.38
C PHE A 82 19.97 -3.88 11.40
N ALA A 83 18.93 -3.08 11.14
CA ALA A 83 17.85 -3.46 10.25
C ALA A 83 18.33 -3.70 8.80
N THR A 84 19.30 -2.88 8.33
CA THR A 84 19.99 -3.10 7.05
C THR A 84 20.77 -4.42 7.06
N SER A 85 21.49 -4.71 8.14
CA SER A 85 22.24 -5.97 8.27
C SER A 85 21.31 -7.17 8.20
N SER A 86 20.18 -7.13 8.90
CA SER A 86 19.17 -8.18 8.89
C SER A 86 18.54 -8.34 7.50
N LEU A 87 18.28 -7.24 6.80
CA LEU A 87 17.73 -7.27 5.45
C LEU A 87 18.72 -7.90 4.46
N ILE A 88 19.99 -7.51 4.49
CA ILE A 88 21.02 -8.11 3.63
C ILE A 88 21.12 -9.61 3.89
N VAL A 89 21.17 -10.02 5.16
CA VAL A 89 21.18 -11.45 5.53
C VAL A 89 19.95 -12.14 4.99
N PHE A 90 18.76 -11.58 5.22
CA PHE A 90 17.50 -12.15 4.76
C PHE A 90 17.49 -12.33 3.23
N VAL A 91 17.80 -11.27 2.47
CA VAL A 91 17.78 -11.30 1.01
C VAL A 91 18.80 -12.30 0.48
N VAL A 92 20.05 -12.24 0.95
CA VAL A 92 21.13 -13.07 0.42
C VAL A 92 20.90 -14.55 0.75
N THR A 93 20.43 -14.88 1.96
CA THR A 93 20.27 -16.28 2.39
C THR A 93 18.92 -16.88 2.03
N HIS A 94 17.82 -16.14 2.16
CA HIS A 94 16.46 -16.69 1.96
C HIS A 94 15.89 -16.40 0.58
N MET A 95 16.31 -15.32 -0.08
CA MET A 95 15.81 -15.01 -1.43
C MET A 95 16.77 -15.48 -2.50
N LEU A 96 18.05 -15.09 -2.40
CA LEU A 96 19.07 -15.48 -3.37
C LEU A 96 19.63 -16.89 -3.13
N GLN A 97 19.31 -17.52 -1.98
CA GLN A 97 19.81 -18.84 -1.59
C GLN A 97 21.34 -18.94 -1.59
N TRP A 98 22.04 -17.82 -1.37
CA TRP A 98 23.49 -17.77 -1.27
C TRP A 98 23.96 -18.11 0.15
N SER A 99 25.27 -18.37 0.28
CA SER A 99 25.85 -18.73 1.57
C SER A 99 25.74 -17.60 2.60
N MET A 100 25.60 -17.98 3.87
CA MET A 100 25.66 -17.04 4.99
C MET A 100 26.96 -16.21 4.98
N LEU A 101 28.07 -16.80 4.50
CA LEU A 101 29.34 -16.08 4.36
C LEU A 101 29.23 -14.90 3.38
N ALA A 102 28.59 -15.09 2.23
CA ALA A 102 28.37 -14.00 1.27
C ALA A 102 27.52 -12.88 1.87
N ALA A 103 26.50 -13.24 2.67
CA ALA A 103 25.68 -12.28 3.38
C ALA A 103 26.50 -11.46 4.40
N LEU A 104 27.33 -12.13 5.20
CA LEU A 104 28.18 -11.47 6.20
C LEU A 104 29.22 -10.53 5.56
N VAL A 105 29.80 -10.91 4.42
CA VAL A 105 30.71 -10.04 3.66
C VAL A 105 29.99 -8.78 3.18
N LEU A 106 28.79 -8.93 2.61
CA LEU A 106 27.99 -7.79 2.14
C LEU A 106 27.57 -6.87 3.30
N VAL A 107 27.17 -7.43 4.44
CA VAL A 107 26.88 -6.67 5.67
C VAL A 107 28.13 -5.90 6.13
N GLY A 108 29.29 -6.58 6.16
CA GLY A 108 30.56 -6.02 6.59
C GLY A 108 31.06 -4.86 5.72
N ILE A 109 30.55 -4.71 4.50
CA ILE A 109 30.85 -3.57 3.61
C ILE A 109 29.75 -2.51 3.72
N ALA A 110 28.49 -2.89 3.53
CA ALA A 110 27.38 -1.96 3.38
C ALA A 110 27.07 -1.19 4.67
N VAL A 111 27.02 -1.88 5.82
CA VAL A 111 26.63 -1.25 7.09
C VAL A 111 27.66 -0.23 7.56
N PRO A 112 28.97 -0.51 7.54
CA PRO A 112 29.98 0.51 7.86
C PRO A 112 29.94 1.72 6.92
N CYS A 113 29.72 1.52 5.61
CA CYS A 113 29.58 2.63 4.66
C CYS A 113 28.38 3.53 4.98
N LEU A 114 27.21 2.93 5.24
CA LEU A 114 25.99 3.66 5.60
C LEU A 114 26.15 4.39 6.94
N ASN A 115 26.72 3.73 7.94
CA ASN A 115 26.99 4.33 9.25
C ASN A 115 28.00 5.48 9.12
N PHE A 116 29.05 5.35 8.31
CA PHE A 116 29.99 6.44 8.07
C PHE A 116 29.29 7.69 7.51
N VAL A 117 28.41 7.51 6.51
CA VAL A 117 27.62 8.60 5.92
C VAL A 117 26.69 9.22 6.97
N ALA A 118 25.91 8.40 7.68
CA ALA A 118 25.00 8.86 8.72
C ALA A 118 25.75 9.63 9.83
N PHE A 119 26.89 9.11 10.27
CA PHE A 119 27.65 9.70 11.37
C PHE A 119 28.28 11.02 10.97
N LYS A 120 28.81 11.09 9.75
CA LYS A 120 29.44 12.28 9.19
C LYS A 120 28.45 13.43 8.98
N PHE A 121 27.27 13.14 8.43
CA PHE A 121 26.37 14.19 7.95
C PHE A 121 25.21 14.48 8.90
N TRP A 122 24.91 13.58 9.85
CA TRP A 122 23.72 13.70 10.69
C TRP A 122 23.98 13.50 12.19
N VAL A 123 24.60 12.38 12.60
CA VAL A 123 24.68 12.01 14.02
C VAL A 123 25.51 13.00 14.84
N PHE A 124 26.71 13.36 14.37
CA PHE A 124 27.66 14.17 15.15
C PHE A 124 27.70 15.66 14.74
N ARG A 125 26.71 16.15 13.98
CA ARG A 125 26.66 17.53 13.48
C ARG A 125 25.66 18.41 14.26
N SER A 126 26.04 19.66 14.56
CA SER A 126 25.20 20.63 15.30
C SER A 126 23.92 20.97 14.53
N PRO A 127 22.75 21.15 15.19
CA PRO A 127 21.55 21.72 14.58
C PRO A 127 21.78 23.11 13.96
N ARG A 128 22.72 23.90 14.52
CA ARG A 128 23.05 25.24 14.04
C ARG A 128 23.85 25.25 12.73
N ASP A 129 24.43 24.11 12.32
CA ASP A 129 25.27 23.94 11.13
C ASP A 129 24.58 23.17 9.99
N LEU A 130 23.27 22.91 10.10
CA LEU A 130 22.52 22.14 9.10
C LEU A 130 22.19 23.03 7.88
N ASP A 131 23.15 23.15 6.98
CA ASP A 131 22.90 23.55 5.59
C ASP A 131 21.87 22.62 4.92
N GLY A 132 21.28 23.03 3.80
CA GLY A 132 20.26 22.23 3.09
C GLY A 132 20.73 20.82 2.70
N ARG A 133 22.05 20.61 2.55
CA ARG A 133 22.64 19.28 2.25
C ARG A 133 22.55 18.34 3.46
N SER A 134 22.78 18.86 4.65
CA SER A 134 22.72 18.10 5.90
C SER A 134 21.28 17.69 6.22
N MET A 135 20.33 18.58 5.96
CA MET A 135 18.90 18.28 6.11
C MET A 135 18.46 17.18 5.14
N PHE A 136 18.89 17.26 3.88
CA PHE A 136 18.61 16.22 2.90
C PHE A 136 19.18 14.85 3.33
N ALA A 137 20.42 14.80 3.80
CA ALA A 137 21.03 13.56 4.29
C ALA A 137 20.23 12.95 5.47
N ALA A 138 19.77 13.79 6.41
CA ALA A 138 18.91 13.35 7.50
C ALA A 138 17.58 12.79 6.98
N CYS A 139 16.94 13.46 6.01
CA CYS A 139 15.71 12.97 5.39
C CYS A 139 15.92 11.61 4.72
N VAL A 140 17.03 11.40 4.01
CA VAL A 140 17.36 10.12 3.38
C VAL A 140 17.55 9.02 4.43
N ALA A 141 18.29 9.30 5.50
CA ALA A 141 18.51 8.33 6.59
C ALA A 141 17.20 7.93 7.27
N TRP A 142 16.37 8.92 7.66
CA TRP A 142 15.07 8.64 8.25
C TRP A 142 14.12 7.93 7.27
N GLY A 143 14.12 8.34 6.00
CA GLY A 143 13.30 7.72 4.96
C GLY A 143 13.64 6.25 4.75
N PHE A 144 14.93 5.90 4.72
CA PHE A 144 15.33 4.49 4.64
C PHE A 144 15.00 3.74 5.94
N ALA A 145 15.18 4.34 7.12
CA ALA A 145 14.82 3.71 8.40
C ALA A 145 13.34 3.31 8.39
N ALA A 146 12.50 4.25 7.95
CA ALA A 146 11.08 4.09 7.77
C ALA A 146 10.75 2.95 6.80
N ALA A 147 11.39 2.93 5.62
CA ALA A 147 11.17 1.90 4.62
C ALA A 147 11.57 0.49 5.12
N VAL A 148 12.69 0.37 5.83
CA VAL A 148 13.10 -0.93 6.39
C VAL A 148 12.16 -1.39 7.50
N LEU A 149 11.76 -0.49 8.40
CA LEU A 149 10.76 -0.82 9.43
C LEU A 149 9.43 -1.24 8.81
N PHE A 150 9.01 -0.58 7.74
CA PHE A 150 7.84 -0.96 6.96
C PHE A 150 7.97 -2.38 6.39
N ALA A 151 9.08 -2.68 5.71
CA ALA A 151 9.32 -4.03 5.17
C ALA A 151 9.34 -5.10 6.27
N LEU A 152 10.02 -4.85 7.39
CA LEU A 152 10.08 -5.78 8.52
C LEU A 152 8.70 -6.01 9.15
N TYR A 153 7.91 -4.95 9.28
CA TYR A 153 6.57 -5.05 9.88
C TYR A 153 5.61 -5.86 9.01
N PHE A 154 5.66 -5.69 7.69
CA PHE A 154 4.81 -6.40 6.74
C PHE A 154 5.38 -7.73 6.24
N TRP A 155 6.61 -8.08 6.61
CA TRP A 155 7.25 -9.31 6.16
C TRP A 155 6.43 -10.55 6.54
N GLY A 156 6.14 -11.40 5.56
CA GLY A 156 5.36 -12.63 5.75
C GLY A 156 3.87 -12.41 6.06
N ARG A 157 3.38 -11.16 6.05
CA ARG A 157 1.95 -10.86 6.23
C ARG A 157 1.24 -10.81 4.87
N PRO A 158 -0.02 -11.26 4.80
CA PRO A 158 -0.77 -11.15 3.56
C PRO A 158 -1.19 -9.70 3.30
N PHE A 159 -1.32 -9.36 2.02
CA PHE A 159 -1.93 -8.10 1.61
C PHE A 159 -3.46 -8.15 1.69
N ASN A 160 -4.07 -6.99 1.49
CA ASN A 160 -5.51 -6.86 1.30
C ASN A 160 -5.97 -7.50 -0.01
N HIS A 161 -7.28 -7.71 -0.10
CA HIS A 161 -7.92 -8.43 -1.20
C HIS A 161 -7.71 -7.80 -2.58
N ASP A 162 -7.69 -6.46 -2.71
CA ASP A 162 -7.37 -5.80 -3.98
C ASP A 162 -5.94 -6.09 -4.42
N THR A 163 -4.95 -5.79 -3.56
CA THR A 163 -3.54 -6.02 -3.87
C THR A 163 -3.29 -7.49 -4.22
N SER A 164 -3.88 -8.39 -3.43
CA SER A 164 -3.79 -9.83 -3.63
C SER A 164 -4.39 -10.31 -4.95
N TRP A 165 -5.53 -9.75 -5.36
CA TRP A 165 -6.10 -10.02 -6.68
C TRP A 165 -5.17 -9.55 -7.79
N TYR A 166 -4.63 -8.33 -7.71
CA TYR A 166 -3.71 -7.82 -8.74
C TYR A 166 -2.47 -8.68 -8.90
N LEU A 167 -1.94 -9.28 -7.82
CA LEU A 167 -0.83 -10.23 -7.93
C LEU A 167 -1.22 -11.45 -8.78
N VAL A 168 -2.34 -12.11 -8.44
CA VAL A 168 -2.84 -13.28 -9.18
C VAL A 168 -3.20 -12.94 -10.62
N ALA A 169 -3.90 -11.83 -10.83
CA ALA A 169 -4.38 -11.41 -12.13
C ALA A 169 -3.24 -10.98 -13.06
N THR A 170 -2.20 -10.33 -12.51
CA THR A 170 -1.01 -9.94 -13.28
C THR A 170 -0.14 -11.15 -13.60
N GLU A 171 -0.05 -12.14 -12.70
CA GLU A 171 0.62 -13.41 -12.99
C GLU A 171 -0.09 -14.16 -14.14
N LYS A 172 -1.43 -14.21 -14.16
CA LYS A 172 -2.18 -14.74 -15.31
C LYS A 172 -1.83 -13.98 -16.60
N PHE A 173 -1.82 -12.65 -16.54
CA PHE A 173 -1.51 -11.78 -17.68
C PHE A 173 -0.10 -12.04 -18.23
N LEU A 174 0.91 -12.12 -17.36
CA LEU A 174 2.29 -12.42 -17.76
C LEU A 174 2.44 -13.83 -18.35
N ASN A 175 1.60 -14.78 -17.92
CA ASN A 175 1.50 -16.13 -18.48
C ASN A 175 0.65 -16.23 -19.77
N GLY A 176 0.38 -15.10 -20.43
CA GLY A 176 -0.26 -15.05 -21.75
C GLY A 176 -1.78 -14.86 -21.73
N ALA A 177 -2.40 -14.69 -20.56
CA ALA A 177 -3.83 -14.34 -20.49
C ALA A 177 -4.08 -12.92 -21.03
N ARG A 178 -5.14 -12.74 -21.80
CA ARG A 178 -5.51 -11.43 -22.33
C ARG A 178 -6.33 -10.63 -21.32
N LEU A 179 -5.88 -9.42 -21.00
CA LEU A 179 -6.63 -8.49 -20.13
C LEU A 179 -8.00 -8.19 -20.72
N TYR A 180 -9.01 -8.10 -19.86
CA TYR A 180 -10.41 -7.83 -20.18
C TYR A 180 -11.13 -8.91 -21.01
N VAL A 181 -10.48 -10.06 -21.21
CA VAL A 181 -11.07 -11.26 -21.82
C VAL A 181 -10.91 -12.45 -20.87
N ASP A 182 -9.67 -12.79 -20.54
CA ASP A 182 -9.29 -13.90 -19.66
C ASP A 182 -9.06 -13.46 -18.21
N VAL A 183 -8.94 -12.15 -18.01
CA VAL A 183 -8.82 -11.46 -16.73
C VAL A 183 -9.75 -10.24 -16.76
N ILE A 184 -10.92 -10.36 -16.13
CA ILE A 184 -11.91 -9.29 -16.07
C ILE A 184 -11.64 -8.41 -14.85
N GLU A 185 -11.45 -7.12 -15.10
CA GLU A 185 -11.17 -6.12 -14.07
C GLU A 185 -11.88 -4.83 -14.45
N ILE A 186 -12.50 -4.16 -13.47
CA ILE A 186 -13.22 -2.90 -13.71
C ILE A 186 -12.28 -1.71 -13.96
N ASN A 187 -11.04 -1.83 -13.49
CA ASN A 187 -10.08 -0.75 -13.50
C ASN A 187 -9.19 -0.73 -14.76
N PRO A 188 -8.66 0.45 -15.14
CA PRO A 188 -7.79 0.60 -16.30
C PRO A 188 -6.49 -0.22 -16.21
N PRO A 189 -5.82 -0.50 -17.35
CA PRO A 189 -4.81 -1.54 -17.41
C PRO A 189 -3.49 -1.20 -16.70
N LEU A 190 -3.22 0.09 -16.45
CA LEU A 190 -1.96 0.55 -15.83
C LEU A 190 -1.65 -0.15 -14.50
N ALA A 191 -2.66 -0.53 -13.72
CA ALA A 191 -2.45 -1.22 -12.45
C ALA A 191 -1.79 -2.60 -12.63
N PHE A 192 -2.06 -3.31 -13.74
CA PHE A 192 -1.35 -4.55 -14.08
C PHE A 192 0.11 -4.28 -14.45
N TYR A 193 0.36 -3.24 -15.25
CA TYR A 193 1.71 -2.86 -15.67
C TYR A 193 2.58 -2.37 -14.51
N VAL A 194 2.00 -1.73 -13.49
CA VAL A 194 2.72 -1.35 -12.27
C VAL A 194 2.99 -2.55 -11.35
N THR A 195 2.12 -3.56 -11.37
CA THR A 195 2.30 -4.81 -10.60
C THR A 195 3.21 -5.82 -11.29
N ALA A 196 3.43 -5.71 -12.61
CA ALA A 196 4.22 -6.67 -13.37
C ALA A 196 5.71 -6.77 -12.96
N PRO A 197 6.45 -5.67 -12.72
CA PRO A 197 7.89 -5.74 -12.41
C PRO A 197 8.25 -6.68 -11.24
N PRO A 198 7.60 -6.60 -10.05
CA PRO A 198 7.93 -7.51 -8.96
C PRO A 198 7.63 -8.98 -9.26
N ILE A 199 6.63 -9.27 -10.10
CA ILE A 199 6.29 -10.65 -10.47
C ILE A 199 7.36 -11.22 -11.39
N ILE A 200 7.75 -10.46 -12.43
CA ILE A 200 8.84 -10.85 -13.34
C ILE A 200 10.14 -11.10 -12.56
N VAL A 201 10.49 -10.21 -11.63
CA VAL A 201 11.66 -10.40 -10.75
C VAL A 201 11.52 -11.65 -9.90
N SER A 202 10.32 -11.93 -9.37
CA SER A 202 10.09 -13.12 -8.54
C SER A 202 10.29 -14.43 -9.32
N GLU A 203 9.86 -14.48 -10.58
CA GLU A 203 10.04 -15.62 -11.49
C GLU A 203 11.51 -15.84 -11.84
N LEU A 204 12.28 -14.77 -12.04
CA LEU A 204 13.71 -14.85 -12.38
C LEU A 204 14.59 -15.34 -11.22
N PHE A 205 14.24 -15.00 -9.98
CA PHE A 205 15.07 -15.30 -8.80
C PHE A 205 14.47 -16.38 -7.88
N GLY A 206 13.36 -17.00 -8.26
CA GLY A 206 12.72 -18.08 -7.49
C GLY A 206 12.09 -17.64 -6.17
N GLY A 207 11.68 -16.37 -6.07
CA GLY A 207 11.02 -15.81 -4.89
C GLY A 207 9.48 -15.83 -5.00
N GLY A 208 8.76 -15.77 -3.88
CA GLY A 208 7.31 -15.60 -3.90
C GLY A 208 6.88 -14.20 -4.35
N SER A 209 5.89 -14.11 -5.25
CA SER A 209 5.37 -12.83 -5.80
C SER A 209 4.94 -11.83 -4.73
N THR A 210 4.40 -12.31 -3.60
CA THR A 210 4.01 -11.47 -2.45
C THR A 210 5.21 -10.77 -1.81
N SER A 211 6.30 -11.51 -1.55
CA SER A 211 7.52 -10.95 -0.95
C SER A 211 8.24 -10.01 -1.92
N ALA A 212 8.29 -10.36 -3.20
CA ALA A 212 8.87 -9.50 -4.23
C ALA A 212 8.09 -8.18 -4.36
N PHE A 213 6.76 -8.24 -4.32
CA PHE A 213 5.91 -7.05 -4.33
C PHE A 213 6.11 -6.18 -3.08
N LEU A 214 6.25 -6.77 -1.89
CA LEU A 214 6.57 -6.01 -0.68
C LEU A 214 7.89 -5.24 -0.81
N LEU A 215 8.94 -5.88 -1.32
CA LEU A 215 10.22 -5.24 -1.55
C LEU A 215 10.13 -4.13 -2.59
N TYR A 216 9.39 -4.37 -3.68
CA TYR A 216 9.13 -3.36 -4.70
C TYR A 216 8.43 -2.11 -4.13
N VAL A 217 7.34 -2.31 -3.38
CA VAL A 217 6.64 -1.20 -2.70
C VAL A 217 7.56 -0.48 -1.72
N THR A 218 8.37 -1.22 -0.97
CA THR A 218 9.35 -0.64 -0.03
C THR A 218 10.39 0.22 -0.75
N THR A 219 10.92 -0.26 -1.88
CA THR A 219 11.88 0.49 -2.70
C THR A 219 11.25 1.76 -3.26
N LEU A 220 10.04 1.67 -3.81
CA LEU A 220 9.31 2.85 -4.30
C LEU A 220 9.04 3.86 -3.17
N LEU A 221 8.66 3.36 -1.99
CA LEU A 221 8.43 4.18 -0.81
C LEU A 221 9.71 4.90 -0.36
N PHE A 222 10.86 4.21 -0.37
CA PHE A 222 12.15 4.85 -0.10
C PHE A 222 12.49 5.94 -1.14
N ILE A 223 12.32 5.65 -2.44
CA ILE A 223 12.56 6.63 -3.52
C ILE A 223 11.67 7.86 -3.31
N SER A 224 10.38 7.65 -3.01
CA SER A 224 9.41 8.72 -2.75
C SER A 224 9.79 9.57 -1.53
N LEU A 225 10.18 8.93 -0.42
CA LEU A 225 10.63 9.61 0.80
C LEU A 225 11.94 10.39 0.58
N ALA A 226 12.91 9.81 -0.12
CA ALA A 226 14.16 10.49 -0.43
C ALA A 226 13.92 11.72 -1.32
N TRP A 227 13.10 11.60 -2.36
CA TRP A 227 12.79 12.72 -3.25
C TRP A 227 11.98 13.81 -2.54
N SER A 228 10.99 13.42 -1.74
CA SER A 228 10.23 14.33 -0.87
C SER A 228 11.13 15.07 0.11
N GLY A 229 12.09 14.36 0.71
CA GLY A 229 13.12 14.92 1.59
C GLY A 229 14.00 15.93 0.88
N ARG A 230 14.39 15.66 -0.37
CA ARG A 230 15.15 16.59 -1.22
C ARG A 230 14.38 17.90 -1.43
N ILE A 231 13.10 17.79 -1.77
CA ILE A 231 12.22 18.94 -2.00
C ILE A 231 12.08 19.76 -0.71
N VAL A 232 11.72 19.12 0.40
CA VAL A 232 11.57 19.78 1.71
C VAL A 232 12.88 20.41 2.19
N ALA A 233 14.03 19.78 1.96
CA ALA A 233 15.34 20.31 2.31
C ALA A 233 15.79 21.48 1.42
N ALA A 234 15.34 21.53 0.17
CA ALA A 234 15.66 22.61 -0.77
C ALA A 234 14.72 23.83 -0.68
N SER A 235 13.55 23.71 -0.04
CA SER A 235 12.56 24.79 0.03
C SER A 235 13.05 26.00 0.81
N GLU A 236 13.27 27.15 0.19
CA GLU A 236 13.78 28.35 0.87
C GLU A 236 12.79 28.95 1.88
N GLY A 237 11.48 28.84 1.59
CA GLY A 237 10.42 29.39 2.43
C GLY A 237 10.09 28.61 3.72
N LEU A 238 10.85 27.56 4.06
CA LEU A 238 10.63 26.74 5.26
C LEU A 238 11.70 26.96 6.32
N VAL A 239 11.27 27.24 7.55
CA VAL A 239 12.16 27.20 8.72
C VAL A 239 12.48 25.77 9.15
N HIS A 240 13.53 25.59 9.95
CA HIS A 240 14.01 24.26 10.33
C HIS A 240 12.93 23.37 10.98
N ALA A 241 12.13 23.93 11.89
CA ALA A 241 11.03 23.22 12.53
C ALA A 241 9.94 22.78 11.53
N GLU A 242 9.58 23.63 10.57
CA GLU A 242 8.61 23.28 9.53
C GLU A 242 9.10 22.11 8.67
N ARG A 243 10.39 22.10 8.32
CA ARG A 243 10.97 21.00 7.55
C ARG A 243 10.91 19.66 8.30
N ILE A 244 11.24 19.66 9.60
CA ILE A 244 11.17 18.46 10.45
C ILE A 244 9.73 17.98 10.55
N VAL A 245 8.79 18.87 10.92
CA VAL A 245 7.39 18.50 11.13
C VAL A 245 6.73 18.04 9.83
N LEU A 246 6.98 18.72 8.72
CA LEU A 246 6.43 18.36 7.41
C LEU A 246 7.00 17.02 6.93
N PHE A 247 8.31 16.80 7.02
CA PHE A 247 8.92 15.53 6.59
C PHE A 247 8.51 14.37 7.50
N GLY A 248 8.39 14.60 8.81
CA GLY A 248 7.79 13.65 9.73
C GLY A 248 6.35 13.30 9.35
N GLY A 249 5.54 14.30 9.00
CA GLY A 249 4.19 14.12 8.47
C GLY A 249 4.15 13.28 7.18
N VAL A 250 5.12 13.47 6.27
CA VAL A 250 5.29 12.68 5.05
C VAL A 250 5.55 11.20 5.39
N ILE A 251 6.47 10.92 6.32
CA ILE A 251 6.75 9.56 6.79
C ILE A 251 5.49 8.91 7.38
N LEU A 252 4.83 9.60 8.32
CA LEU A 252 3.62 9.08 8.97
C LEU A 252 2.50 8.79 7.95
N SER A 253 2.38 9.65 6.94
CA SER A 253 1.38 9.53 5.88
C SER A 253 1.60 8.32 4.97
N LEU A 254 2.84 8.01 4.62
CA LEU A 254 3.17 6.87 3.74
C LEU A 254 3.31 5.54 4.49
N ILE A 255 3.42 5.55 5.82
CA ILE A 255 3.70 4.33 6.60
C ILE A 255 2.56 3.94 7.52
N LEU A 256 2.01 4.87 8.29
CA LEU A 256 1.00 4.54 9.31
C LEU A 256 -0.41 4.52 8.73
N LEU A 257 -0.77 5.56 7.97
CA LEU A 257 -2.11 5.67 7.39
C LEU A 257 -2.49 4.50 6.45
N PRO A 258 -1.58 3.91 5.64
CA PRO A 258 -1.93 2.82 4.75
C PRO A 258 -1.84 1.41 5.37
N ILE A 259 -1.63 1.28 6.68
CA ILE A 259 -1.44 -0.02 7.35
C ILE A 259 -2.47 -1.09 6.92
N PRO A 260 -3.80 -0.80 6.88
CA PRO A 260 -4.80 -1.80 6.50
C PRO A 260 -4.85 -2.13 5.00
N PHE A 261 -4.29 -1.29 4.13
CA PHE A 261 -4.44 -1.38 2.67
C PHE A 261 -3.12 -1.18 1.93
N VAL A 262 -2.03 -1.70 2.49
CA VAL A 262 -0.71 -1.64 1.86
C VAL A 262 -0.74 -2.21 0.45
N GLY A 263 -0.13 -1.45 -0.46
CA GLY A 263 0.02 -1.84 -1.86
C GLY A 263 -1.23 -1.66 -2.71
N GLN A 264 -2.34 -1.17 -2.13
CA GLN A 264 -3.50 -0.77 -2.92
C GLN A 264 -3.15 0.40 -3.85
N ARG A 265 -4.00 0.62 -4.84
CA ARG A 265 -3.80 1.63 -5.88
C ARG A 265 -3.72 3.04 -5.31
N GLU A 266 -4.48 3.38 -4.28
CA GLU A 266 -4.40 4.68 -3.58
C GLU A 266 -3.07 4.84 -2.84
N HIS A 267 -2.55 3.76 -2.26
CA HIS A 267 -1.24 3.74 -1.62
C HIS A 267 -0.13 3.94 -2.66
N LEU A 268 -0.12 3.13 -3.72
CA LEU A 268 0.84 3.25 -4.82
C LEU A 268 0.76 4.63 -5.48
N MET A 269 -0.44 5.16 -5.68
CA MET A 269 -0.62 6.49 -6.27
C MET A 269 0.08 7.57 -5.45
N LEU A 270 -0.06 7.55 -4.12
CA LEU A 270 0.64 8.52 -3.28
C LEU A 270 2.15 8.28 -3.25
N VAL A 271 2.61 7.03 -3.25
CA VAL A 271 4.04 6.72 -3.35
C VAL A 271 4.63 7.33 -4.63
N PHE A 272 3.94 7.22 -5.77
CA PHE A 272 4.38 7.80 -7.05
C PHE A 272 4.24 9.33 -7.14
N SER A 273 3.20 9.92 -6.53
CA SER A 273 2.84 11.32 -6.77
C SER A 273 3.15 12.29 -5.63
N LEU A 274 3.44 11.82 -4.41
CA LEU A 274 3.70 12.68 -3.26
C LEU A 274 4.86 13.67 -3.48
N PRO A 275 6.02 13.27 -4.06
CA PRO A 275 7.10 14.21 -4.36
C PRO A 275 6.62 15.32 -5.31
N TYR A 276 5.81 14.97 -6.31
CA TYR A 276 5.25 15.94 -7.26
C TYR A 276 4.33 16.95 -6.56
N PHE A 277 3.42 16.49 -5.70
CA PHE A 277 2.54 17.40 -4.95
C PHE A 277 3.31 18.28 -3.98
N LEU A 278 4.35 17.77 -3.31
CA LEU A 278 5.21 18.58 -2.45
C LEU A 278 5.95 19.65 -3.26
N ALA A 279 6.47 19.31 -4.44
CA ALA A 279 7.10 20.28 -5.34
C ALA A 279 6.10 21.39 -5.73
N LEU A 280 4.89 21.03 -6.13
CA LEU A 280 3.85 21.97 -6.53
C LEU A 280 3.34 22.83 -5.37
N CYS A 281 3.37 22.33 -4.15
CA CYS A 281 2.99 23.09 -2.94
C CYS A 281 4.12 24.00 -2.42
N LEU A 282 5.38 23.56 -2.49
CA LEU A 282 6.50 24.26 -1.84
C LEU A 282 7.26 25.19 -2.80
N ASP A 283 7.38 24.82 -4.08
CA ASP A 283 7.99 25.62 -5.13
C ASP A 283 7.19 25.45 -6.44
N PRO A 284 6.03 26.15 -6.56
CA PRO A 284 5.19 26.10 -7.75
C PRO A 284 5.87 26.70 -8.99
N SER A 285 6.88 27.57 -8.80
CA SER A 285 7.61 28.19 -9.90
C SER A 285 8.59 27.24 -10.58
N GLY A 286 9.05 26.22 -9.84
CA GLY A 286 10.08 25.29 -10.30
C GLY A 286 11.48 25.88 -10.36
N SER A 287 11.72 27.05 -9.76
CA SER A 287 13.01 27.74 -9.82
C SER A 287 14.17 26.91 -9.28
N ASN A 288 13.89 25.99 -8.35
CA ASN A 288 14.90 25.18 -7.67
C ASN A 288 15.12 23.79 -8.31
N ARG A 289 14.50 23.51 -9.46
CA ARG A 289 14.55 22.20 -10.14
C ARG A 289 15.13 22.34 -11.54
N LYS A 290 15.96 21.35 -11.92
CA LYS A 290 16.46 21.24 -13.30
C LYS A 290 15.34 20.70 -14.21
N PRO A 291 15.30 21.06 -15.51
CA PRO A 291 14.28 20.55 -16.43
C PRO A 291 14.14 19.03 -16.45
N MET A 292 15.27 18.31 -16.47
CA MET A 292 15.27 16.85 -16.42
C MET A 292 14.69 16.29 -15.13
N GLU A 293 14.88 16.99 -14.01
CA GLU A 293 14.29 16.58 -12.74
C GLU A 293 12.77 16.79 -12.76
N SER A 294 12.29 17.93 -13.28
CA SER A 294 10.86 18.18 -13.45
C SER A 294 10.20 17.18 -14.40
N PHE A 295 10.87 16.81 -15.49
CA PHE A 295 10.40 15.74 -16.37
C PHE A 295 10.29 14.40 -15.62
N ALA A 296 11.36 14.00 -14.91
CA ALA A 296 11.37 12.75 -14.15
C ALA A 296 10.29 12.74 -13.05
N LEU A 297 10.06 13.88 -12.40
CA LEU A 297 9.03 14.04 -11.36
C LEU A 297 7.61 13.88 -11.94
N GLY A 298 7.34 14.49 -13.10
CA GLY A 298 6.07 14.33 -13.81
C GLY A 298 5.85 12.89 -14.31
N ALA A 299 6.90 12.27 -14.87
CA ALA A 299 6.86 10.88 -15.33
C ALA A 299 6.65 9.89 -14.18
N PHE A 300 7.29 10.12 -13.03
CA PHE A 300 7.09 9.29 -11.84
C PHE A 300 5.67 9.45 -11.29
N ALA A 301 5.15 10.68 -11.20
CA ALA A 301 3.79 10.95 -10.75
C ALA A 301 2.71 10.38 -11.68
N PHE A 302 2.96 10.30 -12.99
CA PHE A 302 2.05 9.71 -13.96
C PHE A 302 1.65 8.28 -13.59
N PHE A 303 2.60 7.43 -13.17
CA PHE A 303 2.31 6.04 -12.80
C PHE A 303 1.33 5.92 -11.63
N GLY A 304 1.24 6.95 -10.77
CA GLY A 304 0.23 7.02 -9.73
C GLY A 304 -1.09 7.66 -10.19
N LEU A 305 -1.00 8.84 -10.80
CA LEU A 305 -2.17 9.66 -11.13
C LEU A 305 -3.03 9.03 -12.24
N ALA A 306 -2.43 8.31 -13.19
CA ALA A 306 -3.15 7.68 -14.29
C ALA A 306 -3.83 6.36 -13.91
N MET A 307 -3.60 5.82 -12.69
CA MET A 307 -4.27 4.58 -12.24
C MET A 307 -5.79 4.76 -12.12
N LYS A 308 -6.24 5.97 -11.76
CA LYS A 308 -7.65 6.35 -11.74
C LYS A 308 -7.81 7.76 -12.29
N PRO A 309 -8.65 7.98 -13.31
CA PRO A 309 -8.85 9.32 -13.89
C PRO A 309 -9.24 10.39 -12.86
N TYR A 310 -10.00 10.02 -11.83
CA TYR A 310 -10.44 10.94 -10.77
C TYR A 310 -9.28 11.54 -9.96
N PHE A 311 -8.09 10.92 -9.92
CA PHE A 311 -6.95 11.48 -9.21
C PHE A 311 -6.46 12.80 -9.81
N LEU A 312 -6.81 13.12 -11.06
CA LEU A 312 -6.45 14.37 -11.72
C LEU A 312 -7.19 15.60 -11.14
N PHE A 313 -8.25 15.44 -10.34
CA PHE A 313 -8.84 16.58 -9.63
C PHE A 313 -7.85 17.29 -8.70
N ALA A 314 -6.96 16.53 -8.05
CA ALA A 314 -5.96 17.06 -7.14
C ALA A 314 -4.94 18.00 -7.84
N PRO A 315 -4.18 17.58 -8.87
CA PRO A 315 -3.22 18.45 -9.56
C PRO A 315 -3.90 19.65 -10.22
N LEU A 316 -5.11 19.48 -10.78
CA LEU A 316 -5.87 20.58 -11.38
C LEU A 316 -6.20 21.67 -10.35
N LEU A 317 -6.73 21.28 -9.18
CA LEU A 317 -7.15 22.24 -8.15
C LEU A 317 -5.96 22.96 -7.52
N VAL A 318 -4.88 22.23 -7.16
CA VAL A 318 -3.70 22.89 -6.57
C VAL A 318 -2.98 23.78 -7.59
N SER A 319 -2.95 23.42 -8.88
CA SER A 319 -2.38 24.27 -9.93
C SER A 319 -3.19 25.56 -10.10
N ALA A 320 -4.52 25.48 -10.04
CA ALA A 320 -5.38 26.67 -10.06
C ALA A 320 -5.14 27.58 -8.85
N VAL A 321 -5.07 27.00 -7.63
CA VAL A 321 -4.75 27.78 -6.42
C VAL A 321 -3.36 28.41 -6.50
N ALA A 322 -2.36 27.67 -6.98
CA ALA A 322 -1.02 28.19 -7.16
C ALA A 322 -0.95 29.30 -8.21
N ALA A 323 -1.70 29.19 -9.32
CA ALA A 323 -1.79 30.23 -10.34
C ALA A 323 -2.44 31.51 -9.79
N LEU A 324 -3.49 31.39 -8.97
CA LEU A 324 -4.14 32.52 -8.32
C LEU A 324 -3.22 33.22 -7.31
N GLN A 325 -2.48 32.46 -6.49
CA GLN A 325 -1.54 33.02 -5.52
C GLN A 325 -0.35 33.72 -6.18
N ASN A 326 0.22 33.10 -7.23
CA ASN A 326 1.37 33.66 -7.95
C ASN A 326 0.97 34.68 -9.04
N LYS A 327 -0.34 34.90 -9.26
CA LYS A 327 -0.91 35.78 -10.30
C LYS A 327 -0.36 35.48 -11.71
N THR A 328 -0.13 34.21 -12.01
CA THR A 328 0.41 33.77 -13.31
C THR A 328 -0.09 32.37 -13.67
N LEU A 329 -0.53 32.21 -14.92
CA LEU A 329 -0.96 30.92 -15.46
C LEU A 329 0.23 30.02 -15.85
N ARG A 330 1.46 30.56 -15.85
CA ARG A 330 2.67 29.78 -16.20
C ARG A 330 2.90 28.59 -15.27
N VAL A 331 2.44 28.67 -14.01
CA VAL A 331 2.51 27.56 -13.04
C VAL A 331 1.71 26.34 -13.50
N ILE A 332 0.64 26.54 -14.27
CA ILE A 332 -0.16 25.44 -14.82
C ILE A 332 0.62 24.71 -15.92
N ILE A 333 1.40 25.46 -16.71
CA ILE A 333 2.16 24.98 -17.88
C ILE A 333 3.59 24.58 -17.45
N SER A 334 3.74 24.00 -16.27
CA SER A 334 5.02 23.51 -15.78
C SER A 334 5.45 22.24 -16.53
N ILE A 335 6.76 21.95 -16.55
CA ILE A 335 7.29 20.74 -17.21
C ILE A 335 6.66 19.48 -16.61
N GLU A 336 6.49 19.43 -15.29
CA GLU A 336 5.84 18.32 -14.58
C GLU A 336 4.41 18.11 -15.09
N ASN A 337 3.61 19.19 -15.15
CA ASN A 337 2.21 19.13 -15.57
C ASN A 337 2.06 18.78 -17.05
N ILE A 338 2.89 19.33 -17.93
CA ILE A 338 2.93 18.98 -19.35
C ILE A 338 3.28 17.50 -19.51
N THR A 339 4.28 17.02 -18.76
CA THR A 339 4.71 15.61 -18.82
C THR A 339 3.56 14.68 -18.42
N ILE A 340 2.87 14.99 -17.32
CA ILE A 340 1.69 14.22 -16.87
C ILE A 340 0.59 14.25 -17.94
N ALA A 341 0.27 15.42 -18.49
CA ALA A 341 -0.78 15.56 -19.51
C ALA A 341 -0.47 14.75 -20.78
N LEU A 342 0.78 14.85 -21.28
CA LEU A 342 1.23 14.09 -22.45
C LEU A 342 1.21 12.59 -22.20
N LEU A 343 1.72 12.12 -21.06
CA LEU A 343 1.73 10.70 -20.73
C LEU A 343 0.30 10.15 -20.51
N CYS A 344 -0.60 10.93 -19.90
CA CYS A 344 -2.01 10.57 -19.81
C CYS A 344 -2.67 10.46 -21.20
N GLY A 345 -2.36 11.38 -22.13
CA GLY A 345 -2.84 11.30 -23.51
C GLY A 345 -2.30 10.08 -24.26
N LEU A 346 -1.00 9.80 -24.12
CA LEU A 346 -0.38 8.60 -24.68
C LEU A 346 -0.94 7.32 -24.07
N TYR A 347 -1.23 7.31 -22.77
CA TYR A 347 -1.83 6.18 -22.09
C TYR A 347 -3.27 5.95 -22.53
N PHE A 348 -4.06 7.01 -22.73
CA PHE A 348 -5.39 6.88 -23.31
C PHE A 348 -5.33 6.26 -24.71
N LEU A 349 -4.42 6.73 -25.56
CA LEU A 349 -4.19 6.12 -26.87
C LEU A 349 -3.76 4.65 -26.75
N PHE A 350 -2.89 4.33 -25.79
CA PHE A 350 -2.46 2.97 -25.51
C PHE A 350 -3.65 2.06 -25.13
N ILE A 351 -4.60 2.55 -24.33
CA ILE A 351 -5.84 1.80 -24.02
C ILE A 351 -6.64 1.56 -25.30
N VAL A 352 -6.87 2.60 -26.11
CA VAL A 352 -7.67 2.50 -27.34
C VAL A 352 -7.06 1.51 -28.34
N VAL A 353 -5.73 1.47 -28.45
CA VAL A 353 -5.02 0.64 -29.42
C VAL A 353 -4.81 -0.80 -28.92
N PHE A 354 -4.39 -0.98 -27.66
CA PHE A 354 -3.95 -2.29 -27.15
C PHE A 354 -4.93 -2.96 -26.19
N HIS A 355 -5.87 -2.20 -25.59
CA HIS A 355 -6.83 -2.69 -24.61
C HIS A 355 -8.26 -2.26 -24.96
N LYS A 356 -8.62 -2.36 -26.25
CA LYS A 356 -9.92 -1.93 -26.79
C LYS A 356 -11.10 -2.57 -26.04
N GLU A 357 -10.95 -3.81 -25.58
CA GLU A 357 -11.96 -4.52 -24.78
C GLU A 357 -12.32 -3.81 -23.47
N TYR A 358 -11.39 -3.03 -22.89
CA TYR A 358 -11.69 -2.21 -21.72
C TYR A 358 -12.79 -1.17 -22.03
N ILE A 359 -12.65 -0.47 -23.16
CA ILE A 359 -13.57 0.59 -23.56
C ILE A 359 -14.86 0.00 -24.10
N ASP A 360 -14.78 -1.08 -24.88
CA ASP A 360 -15.95 -1.62 -25.57
C ASP A 360 -16.83 -2.50 -24.68
N HIS A 361 -16.23 -3.23 -23.73
CA HIS A 361 -16.95 -4.22 -22.93
C HIS A 361 -16.99 -3.83 -21.46
N ILE A 362 -15.85 -3.52 -20.84
CA ILE A 362 -15.79 -3.31 -19.39
C ILE A 362 -16.48 -2.03 -18.97
N VAL A 363 -16.13 -0.90 -19.60
CA VAL A 363 -16.70 0.41 -19.24
C VAL A 363 -18.23 0.41 -19.38
N PRO A 364 -18.84 -0.04 -20.50
CA PRO A 364 -20.29 -0.10 -20.63
C PRO A 364 -20.96 -1.00 -19.59
N MET A 365 -20.42 -2.21 -19.34
CA MET A 365 -20.97 -3.09 -18.31
C MET A 365 -20.89 -2.46 -16.93
N ALA A 366 -19.76 -1.85 -16.58
CA ALA A 366 -19.56 -1.20 -15.29
C ALA A 366 -20.49 -0.01 -15.08
N THR A 367 -20.69 0.83 -16.10
CA THR A 367 -21.63 1.97 -16.06
C THR A 367 -23.05 1.52 -15.74
N GLU A 368 -23.48 0.38 -16.30
CA GLU A 368 -24.84 -0.13 -16.10
C GLU A 368 -25.02 -0.75 -14.70
N VAL A 369 -24.14 -1.67 -14.27
CA VAL A 369 -24.43 -2.53 -13.09
C VAL A 369 -23.56 -2.25 -11.86
N TYR A 370 -22.45 -1.52 -11.97
CA TYR A 370 -21.52 -1.36 -10.86
C TYR A 370 -21.96 -0.33 -9.81
N HIS A 371 -23.05 0.41 -10.07
CA HIS A 371 -23.65 1.32 -9.10
C HIS A 371 -24.11 0.58 -7.82
N ALA A 372 -24.44 -0.71 -7.91
CA ALA A 372 -24.85 -1.55 -6.77
C ALA A 372 -23.77 -1.71 -5.68
N TYR A 373 -22.51 -1.43 -6.01
CA TYR A 373 -21.38 -1.41 -5.07
C TYR A 373 -21.15 -0.03 -4.44
N GLY A 374 -22.03 0.94 -4.70
CA GLY A 374 -21.97 2.29 -4.15
C GLY A 374 -22.93 2.52 -2.99
N TYR A 375 -22.85 3.73 -2.44
CA TYR A 375 -23.80 4.27 -1.48
C TYR A 375 -24.49 5.50 -2.09
N GLU A 376 -25.64 5.83 -1.52
CA GLU A 376 -26.27 7.14 -1.73
C GLU A 376 -25.31 8.29 -1.41
N PHE A 377 -25.37 9.37 -2.19
CA PHE A 377 -24.43 10.49 -2.11
C PHE A 377 -24.27 11.04 -0.70
N PHE A 378 -25.38 11.29 0.01
CA PHE A 378 -25.35 11.84 1.36
C PHE A 378 -24.72 10.89 2.39
N LEU A 379 -24.84 9.57 2.19
CA LEU A 379 -24.28 8.57 3.10
C LEU A 379 -22.75 8.47 3.00
N VAL A 380 -22.17 8.97 1.90
CA VAL A 380 -20.71 9.06 1.74
C VAL A 380 -20.12 10.10 2.70
N PHE A 381 -20.82 11.22 2.95
CA PHE A 381 -20.38 12.27 3.88
C PHE A 381 -20.42 11.84 5.35
N THR A 382 -21.27 10.87 5.69
CA THR A 382 -21.40 10.40 7.09
C THR A 382 -20.32 9.40 7.47
N LYS A 383 -19.41 9.04 6.56
CA LYS A 383 -18.37 8.05 6.85
C LYS A 383 -17.28 8.64 7.77
N PRO A 384 -16.74 7.88 8.74
CA PRO A 384 -15.82 8.41 9.75
C PRO A 384 -14.55 9.06 9.18
N HIS A 385 -14.03 8.56 8.06
CA HIS A 385 -12.83 9.11 7.42
C HIS A 385 -13.06 10.49 6.76
N PHE A 386 -14.28 11.02 6.75
CA PHE A 386 -14.57 12.40 6.34
C PHE A 386 -14.54 13.39 7.53
N LEU A 387 -14.60 12.93 8.78
CA LEU A 387 -14.81 13.78 9.97
C LEU A 387 -13.76 14.88 10.16
N VAL A 388 -12.52 14.65 9.71
CA VAL A 388 -11.42 15.61 9.88
C VAL A 388 -11.45 16.73 8.84
N PHE A 389 -12.05 16.50 7.67
CA PHE A 389 -12.14 17.51 6.61
C PHE A 389 -12.78 18.82 7.08
N PRO A 390 -13.99 18.84 7.69
CA PRO A 390 -14.62 20.09 8.15
C PRO A 390 -13.82 20.77 9.27
N VAL A 391 -13.11 20.00 10.11
CA VAL A 391 -12.25 20.56 11.17
C VAL A 391 -11.08 21.33 10.55
N VAL A 392 -10.38 20.72 9.58
CA VAL A 392 -9.27 21.40 8.89
C VAL A 392 -9.78 22.61 8.10
N LEU A 393 -10.92 22.49 7.41
CA LEU A 393 -11.54 23.63 6.72
C LEU A 393 -11.82 24.79 7.68
N TYR A 394 -12.40 24.52 8.85
CA TYR A 394 -12.65 25.53 9.88
C TYR A 394 -11.35 26.19 10.37
N LEU A 395 -10.31 25.39 10.64
CA LEU A 395 -9.00 25.90 11.05
C LEU A 395 -8.35 26.77 9.95
N ILE A 396 -8.50 26.40 8.68
CA ILE A 396 -8.05 27.21 7.54
C ILE A 396 -8.80 28.55 7.54
N ILE A 397 -10.13 28.54 7.67
CA ILE A 397 -10.97 29.75 7.70
C ILE A 397 -10.49 30.72 8.79
N LEU A 398 -10.25 30.21 10.01
CA LEU A 398 -9.74 31.00 11.14
C LEU A 398 -8.36 31.61 10.91
N GLN A 399 -7.58 31.07 9.97
CA GLN A 399 -6.21 31.50 9.67
C GLN A 399 -6.04 32.05 8.25
N THR A 400 -7.13 32.28 7.52
CA THR A 400 -7.13 32.70 6.11
C THR A 400 -6.18 33.85 5.82
N GLY A 401 -6.19 34.91 6.64
CA GLY A 401 -5.28 36.05 6.48
C GLY A 401 -3.78 35.68 6.58
N ARG A 402 -3.42 34.70 7.44
CA ARG A 402 -2.03 34.23 7.61
C ARG A 402 -1.62 33.19 6.57
N LEU A 403 -2.59 32.46 6.00
CA LEU A 403 -2.35 31.32 5.11
C LEU A 403 -2.59 31.62 3.64
N ARG A 404 -3.07 32.83 3.29
CA ARG A 404 -3.46 33.20 1.93
C ARG A 404 -2.41 32.88 0.87
N ASP A 405 -1.13 33.09 1.19
CA ASP A 405 -0.01 32.81 0.27
C ASP A 405 0.83 31.59 0.68
N SER A 406 0.35 30.81 1.66
CA SER A 406 1.06 29.69 2.25
C SER A 406 0.99 28.41 1.41
N TYR A 407 2.04 27.58 1.52
CA TYR A 407 2.04 26.20 1.07
C TYR A 407 0.98 25.34 1.77
N ALA A 408 0.57 25.69 3.00
CA ALA A 408 -0.49 25.00 3.72
C ALA A 408 -1.84 25.07 2.99
N LEU A 409 -2.16 26.21 2.37
CA LEU A 409 -3.39 26.35 1.57
C LEU A 409 -3.32 25.49 0.30
N ARG A 410 -2.14 25.38 -0.31
CA ARG A 410 -1.92 24.49 -1.46
C ARG A 410 -2.03 23.01 -1.07
N LEU A 411 -1.50 22.60 0.08
CA LEU A 411 -1.70 21.25 0.63
C LEU A 411 -3.20 20.96 0.86
N PHE A 412 -3.94 21.92 1.42
CA PHE A 412 -5.38 21.80 1.60
C PHE A 412 -6.14 21.75 0.26
N ALA A 413 -5.68 22.47 -0.76
CA ALA A 413 -6.23 22.39 -2.11
C ALA A 413 -6.05 20.98 -2.71
N VAL A 414 -4.88 20.35 -2.51
CA VAL A 414 -4.68 18.94 -2.88
C VAL A 414 -5.65 18.02 -2.15
N ALA A 415 -5.80 18.19 -0.83
CA ALA A 415 -6.77 17.43 -0.03
C ALA A 415 -8.21 17.60 -0.55
N THR A 416 -8.58 18.81 -0.96
CA THR A 416 -9.89 19.14 -1.53
C THR A 416 -10.10 18.49 -2.89
N GLY A 417 -9.07 18.42 -3.74
CA GLY A 417 -9.15 17.73 -5.02
C GLY A 417 -9.31 16.22 -4.84
N PHE A 418 -8.62 15.62 -3.86
CA PHE A 418 -8.84 14.22 -3.51
C PHE A 418 -10.18 13.97 -2.81
N CYS A 419 -10.71 14.96 -2.07
CA CYS A 419 -12.07 14.91 -1.56
C CYS A 419 -13.09 14.86 -2.71
N ALA A 420 -12.94 15.68 -3.76
CA ALA A 420 -13.77 15.59 -4.96
C ALA A 420 -13.65 14.21 -5.63
N ALA A 421 -12.42 13.69 -5.76
CA ALA A 421 -12.17 12.35 -6.29
C ALA A 421 -12.81 11.24 -5.43
N TYR A 422 -12.86 11.40 -4.11
CA TYR A 422 -13.51 10.47 -3.19
C TYR A 422 -15.05 10.50 -3.35
N LEU A 423 -15.64 11.69 -3.43
CA LEU A 423 -17.09 11.88 -3.49
C LEU A 423 -17.69 11.42 -4.84
N VAL A 424 -17.03 11.72 -5.96
CA VAL A 424 -17.52 11.36 -7.30
C VAL A 424 -17.57 9.84 -7.54
N GLN A 425 -16.87 9.06 -6.71
CA GLN A 425 -16.86 7.60 -6.82
C GLN A 425 -18.10 6.96 -6.17
N PHE A 426 -18.79 7.65 -5.25
CA PHE A 426 -19.95 7.16 -4.50
C PHE A 426 -19.72 5.84 -3.75
N LYS A 427 -18.47 5.45 -3.46
CA LYS A 427 -18.15 4.12 -2.88
C LYS A 427 -18.09 4.07 -1.36
N GLY A 428 -17.77 5.17 -0.70
CA GLY A 428 -17.71 5.14 0.76
C GLY A 428 -16.49 4.43 1.38
N TRP A 429 -15.58 3.85 0.59
CA TRP A 429 -14.48 3.01 1.09
C TRP A 429 -13.35 3.79 1.78
N PRO A 430 -12.79 3.28 2.89
CA PRO A 430 -11.71 3.96 3.62
C PRO A 430 -10.45 4.19 2.78
N SER A 431 -10.07 3.23 1.93
CA SER A 431 -8.91 3.34 1.06
C SER A 431 -9.04 4.49 0.07
N HIS A 432 -10.23 4.73 -0.47
CA HIS A 432 -10.47 5.86 -1.38
C HIS A 432 -10.31 7.23 -0.71
N ALA A 433 -10.49 7.31 0.62
CA ALA A 433 -10.28 8.53 1.40
C ALA A 433 -8.81 8.75 1.81
N TYR A 434 -7.95 7.74 1.64
CA TYR A 434 -6.55 7.80 2.04
C TYR A 434 -5.79 8.99 1.43
N PRO A 435 -5.89 9.29 0.12
CA PRO A 435 -5.21 10.46 -0.46
C PRO A 435 -5.64 11.80 0.15
N MET A 436 -6.94 11.99 0.37
CA MET A 436 -7.47 13.17 1.06
C MET A 436 -6.85 13.27 2.46
N ASN A 437 -6.83 12.17 3.20
CA ASN A 437 -6.32 12.12 4.56
C ASN A 437 -4.82 12.41 4.66
N VAL A 438 -4.01 11.94 3.70
CA VAL A 438 -2.59 12.32 3.65
C VAL A 438 -2.42 13.84 3.58
N PHE A 439 -3.13 14.50 2.66
CA PHE A 439 -2.97 15.95 2.49
C PHE A 439 -3.65 16.77 3.59
N LEU A 440 -4.70 16.26 4.24
CA LEU A 440 -5.23 16.85 5.48
C LEU A 440 -4.21 16.77 6.61
N LEU A 441 -3.54 15.63 6.79
CA LEU A 441 -2.49 15.47 7.80
C LEU A 441 -1.29 16.39 7.53
N LEU A 442 -0.83 16.49 6.27
CA LEU A 442 0.25 17.40 5.90
C LEU A 442 -0.15 18.88 6.09
N THR A 443 -1.42 19.21 5.84
CA THR A 443 -1.96 20.56 6.14
C THR A 443 -1.91 20.83 7.65
N LEU A 444 -2.35 19.88 8.48
CA LEU A 444 -2.27 20.00 9.94
C LEU A 444 -0.82 20.14 10.42
N CYS A 445 0.12 19.35 9.89
CA CYS A 445 1.56 19.47 10.17
C CYS A 445 2.08 20.88 9.86
N ALA A 446 1.72 21.44 8.71
CA ALA A 446 2.10 22.80 8.32
C ALA A 446 1.53 23.86 9.29
N MET A 447 0.27 23.73 9.68
CA MET A 447 -0.39 24.66 10.60
C MET A 447 0.17 24.56 12.03
N ILE A 448 0.46 23.35 12.51
CA ILE A 448 1.08 23.11 13.82
C ILE A 448 2.48 23.71 13.85
N ALA A 449 3.30 23.49 12.81
CA ALA A 449 4.65 24.03 12.74
C ALA A 449 4.68 25.57 12.72
N ARG A 450 3.69 26.21 12.09
CA ARG A 450 3.52 27.66 12.05
C ARG A 450 2.89 28.25 13.31
N GLY A 451 2.32 27.39 14.15
CA GLY A 451 1.65 27.77 15.39
C GLY A 451 0.26 28.35 15.19
N PHE A 452 -0.52 28.31 16.27
CA PHE A 452 -1.87 28.84 16.33
C PHE A 452 -1.93 30.06 17.23
N GLY A 453 -2.70 31.08 16.83
CA GLY A 453 -2.96 32.23 17.70
C GLY A 453 -3.82 31.90 18.93
N ARG A 454 -4.60 30.82 18.88
CA ARG A 454 -5.49 30.36 19.96
C ARG A 454 -5.13 28.93 20.37
N LYS A 455 -5.01 28.67 21.68
CA LYS A 455 -4.72 27.33 22.23
C LYS A 455 -5.74 26.27 21.80
N ILE A 456 -7.02 26.63 21.71
CA ILE A 456 -8.09 25.71 21.29
C ILE A 456 -7.91 25.21 19.86
N SER A 457 -7.38 26.06 18.96
CA SER A 457 -7.11 25.68 17.58
C SER A 457 -5.91 24.73 17.47
N ALA A 458 -4.90 24.91 18.33
CA ALA A 458 -3.79 23.95 18.45
C ALA A 458 -4.27 22.60 18.98
N LEU A 459 -5.09 22.59 20.04
CA LEU A 459 -5.67 21.37 20.58
C LEU A 459 -6.54 20.65 19.52
N ALA A 460 -7.38 21.37 18.80
CA ALA A 460 -8.19 20.81 17.72
C ALA A 460 -7.33 20.19 16.60
N ALA A 461 -6.23 20.84 16.21
CA ALA A 461 -5.31 20.30 15.21
C ALA A 461 -4.62 19.00 15.68
N VAL A 462 -4.19 18.94 16.95
CA VAL A 462 -3.57 17.75 17.55
C VAL A 462 -4.58 16.60 17.66
N LEU A 463 -5.79 16.88 18.14
CA LEU A 463 -6.87 15.89 18.22
C LEU A 463 -7.28 15.38 16.83
N ALA A 464 -7.36 16.26 15.83
CA ALA A 464 -7.61 15.88 14.45
C ALA A 464 -6.53 14.92 13.92
N ALA A 465 -5.24 15.24 14.13
CA ALA A 465 -4.15 14.35 13.74
C ALA A 465 -4.23 12.99 14.47
N ALA A 466 -4.58 12.97 15.76
CA ALA A 466 -4.74 11.74 16.52
C ALA A 466 -5.89 10.86 15.99
N VAL A 467 -7.03 11.46 15.64
CA VAL A 467 -8.18 10.76 15.03
C VAL A 467 -7.81 10.12 13.69
N MET A 468 -6.85 10.70 12.95
CA MET A 468 -6.38 10.11 11.69
C MET A 468 -5.36 8.99 11.91
N LEU A 469 -4.43 9.16 12.85
CA LEU A 469 -3.28 8.27 13.04
C LEU A 469 -3.59 7.05 13.90
N LEU A 470 -4.47 7.17 14.89
CA LEU A 470 -4.75 6.07 15.83
C LEU A 470 -5.51 4.90 15.19
N PRO A 471 -6.60 5.10 14.41
CA PRO A 471 -7.39 3.97 13.92
C PRO A 471 -6.59 2.97 13.06
N PRO A 472 -5.80 3.38 12.05
CA PRO A 472 -5.00 2.43 11.25
C PRO A 472 -3.99 1.63 12.09
N VAL A 473 -3.41 2.24 13.14
CA VAL A 473 -2.48 1.57 14.06
C VAL A 473 -3.19 0.54 14.93
N LEU A 474 -4.40 0.87 15.42
CA LEU A 474 -5.21 -0.03 16.25
C LEU A 474 -5.82 -1.18 15.44
N GLU A 475 -6.27 -0.91 14.22
CA GLU A 475 -6.80 -1.91 13.30
C GLU A 475 -5.70 -2.91 12.89
N GLY A 476 -4.52 -2.38 12.60
CA GLY A 476 -3.37 -3.14 12.13
C GLY A 476 -3.52 -3.58 10.67
N PRO A 477 -2.62 -4.47 10.20
CA PRO A 477 -2.65 -4.98 8.84
C PRO A 477 -3.95 -5.69 8.51
N TYR A 478 -4.26 -5.77 7.22
CA TYR A 478 -5.46 -6.40 6.70
C TYR A 478 -5.74 -7.78 7.33
N LYS A 479 -7.01 -8.00 7.71
CA LYS A 479 -7.50 -9.27 8.27
C LYS A 479 -8.72 -9.74 7.48
N SER A 480 -8.60 -10.85 6.76
CA SER A 480 -9.77 -11.51 6.15
C SER A 480 -10.44 -12.44 7.16
N ARG A 481 -11.75 -12.26 7.36
CA ARG A 481 -12.57 -13.11 8.24
C ARG A 481 -12.69 -14.54 7.73
N LEU A 482 -12.58 -14.75 6.42
CA LEU A 482 -12.74 -16.06 5.78
C LEU A 482 -11.43 -16.82 5.60
N LEU A 483 -10.28 -16.15 5.76
CA LEU A 483 -8.98 -16.77 5.54
C LEU A 483 -8.75 -18.02 6.41
N ARG A 484 -8.86 -17.90 7.74
CA ARG A 484 -8.65 -19.06 8.64
C ARG A 484 -9.69 -20.16 8.42
N PRO A 485 -11.00 -19.85 8.33
CA PRO A 485 -12.00 -20.87 8.04
C PRO A 485 -11.78 -21.59 6.70
N PHE A 486 -11.40 -20.89 5.63
CA PHE A 486 -11.14 -21.51 4.32
C PHE A 486 -9.88 -22.40 4.36
N LEU A 487 -8.80 -21.93 5.01
CA LEU A 487 -7.59 -22.74 5.23
C LEU A 487 -7.85 -24.01 6.06
N ALA A 488 -8.85 -23.98 6.96
CA ALA A 488 -9.21 -25.18 7.73
C ALA A 488 -9.96 -26.23 6.89
N ALA A 489 -10.56 -25.82 5.76
CA ALA A 489 -11.33 -26.69 4.87
C ALA A 489 -10.60 -27.02 3.55
N TYR A 490 -9.40 -26.48 3.34
CA TYR A 490 -8.59 -26.63 2.13
C TYR A 490 -7.12 -26.93 2.47
N PRO A 491 -6.43 -27.79 1.71
CA PRO A 491 -6.92 -28.58 0.59
C PRO A 491 -7.68 -29.83 1.05
N VAL A 492 -8.58 -30.32 0.21
CA VAL A 492 -9.15 -31.66 0.38
C VAL A 492 -8.18 -32.66 -0.24
N PRO A 493 -7.67 -33.66 0.51
CA PRO A 493 -6.73 -34.64 -0.03
C PRO A 493 -7.26 -35.34 -1.28
N GLY A 494 -6.40 -35.54 -2.28
CA GLY A 494 -6.76 -36.17 -3.55
C GLY A 494 -7.53 -35.28 -4.53
N VAL A 495 -7.80 -34.02 -4.19
CA VAL A 495 -8.49 -33.06 -5.06
C VAL A 495 -7.47 -32.05 -5.63
N ALA A 496 -7.58 -31.75 -6.92
CA ALA A 496 -6.70 -30.79 -7.59
C ALA A 496 -6.68 -29.42 -6.89
N PRO A 497 -5.51 -28.76 -6.73
CA PRO A 497 -5.38 -27.51 -5.98
C PRO A 497 -5.80 -26.28 -6.81
N SER A 498 -7.02 -26.30 -7.33
CA SER A 498 -7.62 -25.21 -8.09
C SER A 498 -8.93 -24.76 -7.46
N VAL A 499 -9.10 -23.45 -7.35
CA VAL A 499 -10.17 -22.83 -6.55
C VAL A 499 -11.00 -21.88 -7.40
N LEU A 500 -12.32 -21.99 -7.26
CA LEU A 500 -13.29 -20.97 -7.63
C LEU A 500 -14.08 -20.55 -6.39
N VAL A 501 -14.33 -19.25 -6.24
CA VAL A 501 -15.24 -18.73 -5.21
C VAL A 501 -16.38 -17.97 -5.89
N LEU A 502 -17.60 -18.50 -5.78
CA LEU A 502 -18.82 -17.85 -6.24
C LEU A 502 -19.32 -16.88 -5.16
N SER A 503 -18.85 -15.63 -5.24
CA SER A 503 -19.20 -14.53 -4.33
C SER A 503 -19.21 -13.19 -5.07
N SER A 504 -19.96 -12.23 -4.53
CA SER A 504 -19.93 -10.83 -4.97
C SER A 504 -18.76 -10.05 -4.36
N ASN A 505 -17.97 -10.66 -3.47
CA ASN A 505 -16.95 -10.00 -2.68
C ASN A 505 -15.54 -10.51 -2.99
N LEU A 506 -14.61 -9.60 -3.30
CA LEU A 506 -13.19 -9.93 -3.51
C LEU A 506 -12.53 -10.51 -2.25
N TRP A 507 -12.89 -9.98 -1.07
CA TRP A 507 -12.33 -10.41 0.22
C TRP A 507 -12.64 -11.87 0.59
N ALA A 508 -13.55 -12.51 -0.14
CA ALA A 508 -13.83 -13.94 0.04
C ALA A 508 -12.71 -14.83 -0.51
N SER A 509 -12.09 -14.42 -1.62
CA SER A 509 -11.08 -15.21 -2.32
C SER A 509 -9.66 -14.81 -1.96
N PHE A 510 -9.44 -13.52 -1.72
CA PHE A 510 -8.10 -12.94 -1.57
C PHE A 510 -7.92 -12.42 -0.14
N PRO A 511 -6.82 -12.75 0.55
CA PRO A 511 -5.54 -13.33 0.09
C PRO A 511 -5.46 -14.87 0.14
N PHE A 512 -6.58 -15.58 0.33
CA PHE A 512 -6.58 -17.05 0.48
C PHE A 512 -5.90 -17.77 -0.69
N VAL A 513 -6.17 -17.34 -1.93
CA VAL A 513 -5.53 -17.89 -3.13
C VAL A 513 -4.00 -17.68 -3.10
N ASN A 514 -3.53 -16.48 -2.76
CA ASN A 514 -2.09 -16.17 -2.72
C ASN A 514 -1.34 -17.01 -1.68
N LEU A 515 -1.97 -17.26 -0.52
CA LEU A 515 -1.35 -18.02 0.58
C LEU A 515 -1.31 -19.53 0.34
N THR A 516 -2.26 -20.05 -0.43
CA THR A 516 -2.36 -21.49 -0.72
C THR A 516 -1.62 -21.90 -1.99
N GLY A 517 -1.26 -20.94 -2.85
CA GLY A 517 -0.74 -21.23 -4.19
C GLY A 517 -1.75 -21.92 -5.10
N ALA A 518 -3.05 -21.88 -4.75
CA ALA A 518 -4.09 -22.52 -5.54
C ALA A 518 -4.25 -21.83 -6.90
N THR A 519 -4.49 -22.61 -7.95
CA THR A 519 -4.80 -22.04 -9.27
C THR A 519 -6.19 -21.38 -9.25
N TRP A 520 -6.27 -20.09 -9.54
CA TRP A 520 -7.55 -19.37 -9.63
C TRP A 520 -8.30 -19.75 -10.90
N ALA A 521 -9.46 -20.39 -10.74
CA ALA A 521 -10.26 -20.98 -11.82
C ALA A 521 -11.39 -20.07 -12.31
N SER A 522 -11.11 -18.77 -12.47
CA SER A 522 -12.02 -17.84 -13.14
C SER A 522 -11.28 -16.69 -13.81
N ARG A 523 -11.92 -16.08 -14.81
CA ARG A 523 -11.57 -14.76 -15.32
C ARG A 523 -11.97 -13.62 -14.39
N PHE A 524 -12.98 -13.82 -13.53
CA PHE A 524 -13.49 -12.79 -12.64
C PHE A 524 -12.78 -12.84 -11.27
N PRO A 525 -12.52 -11.69 -10.62
CA PRO A 525 -12.10 -11.65 -9.22
C PRO A 525 -13.24 -12.01 -8.25
N ALA A 526 -14.44 -11.60 -8.63
CA ALA A 526 -15.71 -11.82 -7.96
C ALA A 526 -16.83 -11.62 -8.98
N GLN A 527 -18.04 -12.08 -8.66
CA GLN A 527 -19.22 -12.02 -9.53
C GLN A 527 -19.85 -10.62 -9.55
N TRP A 528 -19.06 -9.58 -9.84
CA TRP A 528 -19.44 -8.17 -9.66
C TRP A 528 -20.49 -7.66 -10.65
N LEU A 529 -20.70 -8.38 -11.76
CA LEU A 529 -21.77 -8.07 -12.72
C LEU A 529 -23.16 -8.46 -12.20
N VAL A 530 -23.23 -9.43 -11.29
CA VAL A 530 -24.49 -10.09 -10.91
C VAL A 530 -25.36 -9.23 -10.00
N PRO A 531 -24.87 -8.64 -8.88
CA PRO A 531 -25.75 -7.97 -7.92
C PRO A 531 -26.54 -6.81 -8.51
N GLY A 532 -25.87 -5.94 -9.27
CA GLY A 532 -26.53 -4.80 -9.91
C GLY A 532 -27.50 -5.20 -11.00
N ALA A 533 -27.17 -6.20 -11.81
CA ALA A 533 -28.09 -6.69 -12.84
C ALA A 533 -29.35 -7.33 -12.23
N VAL A 534 -29.19 -8.13 -11.16
CA VAL A 534 -30.32 -8.73 -10.44
C VAL A 534 -31.19 -7.66 -9.79
N GLY A 535 -30.58 -6.67 -9.14
CA GLY A 535 -31.30 -5.56 -8.51
C GLY A 535 -32.14 -4.77 -9.51
N LEU A 536 -31.53 -4.34 -10.62
CA LEU A 536 -32.23 -3.59 -11.68
C LEU A 536 -33.38 -4.40 -12.29
N LEU A 537 -33.15 -5.68 -12.63
CA LEU A 537 -34.20 -6.53 -13.22
C LEU A 537 -35.37 -6.81 -12.25
N ALA A 538 -35.14 -6.68 -10.95
CA ALA A 538 -36.19 -6.82 -9.96
C ALA A 538 -37.11 -5.58 -9.88
N GLU A 539 -36.69 -4.43 -10.41
CA GLU A 539 -37.45 -3.19 -10.34
C GLU A 539 -38.77 -3.24 -11.15
N PRO A 540 -39.83 -2.54 -10.70
CA PRO A 540 -41.14 -2.59 -11.33
C PRO A 540 -41.14 -2.22 -12.83
N HIS A 541 -40.28 -1.27 -13.23
CA HIS A 541 -40.21 -0.79 -14.61
C HIS A 541 -39.68 -1.87 -15.57
N CYS A 542 -38.65 -2.63 -15.18
CA CYS A 542 -38.15 -3.77 -15.96
C CYS A 542 -39.17 -4.91 -16.08
N ARG A 543 -40.06 -5.06 -15.09
CA ARG A 543 -41.16 -6.05 -15.17
C ARG A 543 -42.26 -5.61 -16.11
N ALA A 544 -42.55 -4.31 -16.16
CA ALA A 544 -43.58 -3.73 -17.00
C ALA A 544 -43.17 -3.67 -18.48
N ASP A 545 -41.90 -3.36 -18.76
CA ASP A 545 -41.32 -3.38 -20.11
C ASP A 545 -39.99 -4.16 -20.13
N PRO A 546 -40.03 -5.46 -20.48
CA PRO A 546 -38.82 -6.28 -20.57
C PRO A 546 -37.80 -5.80 -21.62
N GLN A 547 -38.19 -4.99 -22.61
CA GLN A 547 -37.25 -4.43 -23.58
C GLN A 547 -36.43 -3.27 -23.00
N SER A 548 -37.01 -2.51 -22.07
CA SER A 548 -36.32 -1.40 -21.39
C SER A 548 -35.02 -1.83 -20.69
N CYS A 549 -34.96 -3.08 -20.20
CA CYS A 549 -33.82 -3.63 -19.46
C CYS A 549 -33.06 -4.72 -20.24
N SER A 550 -33.17 -4.73 -21.58
CA SER A 550 -32.56 -5.77 -22.42
C SER A 550 -31.03 -5.82 -22.29
N LYS A 551 -30.37 -4.66 -22.18
CA LYS A 551 -28.92 -4.55 -21.94
C LYS A 551 -28.52 -5.20 -20.61
N VAL A 552 -29.25 -4.89 -19.54
CA VAL A 552 -29.00 -5.47 -18.20
C VAL A 552 -29.15 -6.99 -18.23
N LYS A 553 -30.17 -7.49 -18.95
CA LYS A 553 -30.37 -8.93 -19.16
C LYS A 553 -29.23 -9.56 -19.96
N GLN A 554 -28.70 -8.88 -20.97
CA GLN A 554 -27.52 -9.35 -21.72
C GLN A 554 -26.28 -9.43 -20.81
N ILE A 555 -26.05 -8.43 -19.95
CA ILE A 555 -24.95 -8.44 -18.97
C ILE A 555 -25.07 -9.64 -18.02
N LEU A 556 -26.27 -9.87 -17.47
CA LEU A 556 -26.51 -11.01 -16.58
C LEU A 556 -26.32 -12.35 -17.28
N ASN A 557 -26.77 -12.47 -18.54
CA ASN A 557 -26.56 -13.68 -19.34
C ASN A 557 -25.08 -13.90 -19.68
N TYR A 558 -24.34 -12.84 -20.03
CA TYR A 558 -22.90 -12.89 -20.25
C TYR A 558 -22.17 -13.37 -19.00
N SER A 559 -22.48 -12.80 -17.82
CA SER A 559 -21.89 -13.23 -16.55
C SER A 559 -22.14 -14.72 -16.28
N ARG A 560 -23.33 -15.23 -16.61
CA ARG A 560 -23.67 -16.66 -16.47
C ARG A 560 -22.81 -17.50 -17.40
N GLN A 561 -22.87 -17.19 -18.69
CA GLN A 561 -22.18 -17.94 -19.74
C GLN A 561 -20.68 -17.97 -19.50
N ALA A 562 -20.05 -16.82 -19.22
CA ALA A 562 -18.62 -16.73 -18.94
C ALA A 562 -18.21 -17.53 -17.69
N THR A 563 -19.04 -17.54 -16.63
CA THR A 563 -18.77 -18.35 -15.43
C THR A 563 -18.89 -19.84 -15.71
N VAL A 564 -19.88 -20.25 -16.51
CA VAL A 564 -20.06 -21.65 -16.93
C VAL A 564 -18.92 -22.10 -17.85
N ASP A 565 -18.48 -21.24 -18.77
CA ASP A 565 -17.35 -21.50 -19.66
C ASP A 565 -16.05 -21.67 -18.86
N ASP A 566 -15.81 -20.82 -17.85
CA ASP A 566 -14.68 -20.97 -16.92
C ASP A 566 -14.74 -22.29 -16.15
N LEU A 567 -15.91 -22.65 -15.61
CA LEU A 567 -16.12 -23.92 -14.91
C LEU A 567 -15.84 -25.14 -15.80
N ILE A 568 -16.23 -25.08 -17.08
CA ILE A 568 -15.99 -26.16 -18.04
C ILE A 568 -14.51 -26.23 -18.46
N ALA A 569 -13.87 -25.07 -18.66
CA ALA A 569 -12.49 -24.97 -19.11
C ALA A 569 -11.49 -25.35 -18.00
N PHE A 570 -11.65 -24.77 -16.81
CA PHE A 570 -10.71 -24.95 -15.70
C PHE A 570 -11.06 -26.15 -14.82
N LYS A 571 -12.33 -26.57 -14.77
CA LYS A 571 -12.85 -27.68 -13.96
C LYS A 571 -12.26 -27.71 -12.52
N PRO A 572 -12.48 -26.64 -11.73
CA PRO A 572 -11.83 -26.45 -10.44
C PRO A 572 -12.03 -27.64 -9.50
N GLY A 573 -10.99 -27.98 -8.75
CA GLY A 573 -11.07 -29.00 -7.70
C GLY A 573 -11.98 -28.57 -6.55
N HIS A 574 -11.93 -27.30 -6.17
CA HIS A 574 -12.68 -26.72 -5.06
C HIS A 574 -13.53 -25.53 -5.52
N VAL A 575 -14.82 -25.55 -5.19
CA VAL A 575 -15.74 -24.44 -5.44
C VAL A 575 -16.39 -24.02 -4.13
N PHE A 576 -16.07 -22.81 -3.65
CA PHE A 576 -16.75 -22.20 -2.52
C PHE A 576 -17.95 -21.39 -3.01
N VAL A 577 -19.14 -21.67 -2.51
CA VAL A 577 -20.39 -21.03 -2.93
C VAL A 577 -20.97 -20.23 -1.78
N ASP A 578 -21.16 -18.93 -1.97
CA ASP A 578 -21.82 -18.07 -0.97
C ASP A 578 -23.31 -18.46 -0.83
N GLU A 579 -23.65 -19.11 0.27
CA GLU A 579 -25.02 -19.53 0.62
C GLU A 579 -25.63 -18.64 1.70
N ARG A 580 -25.01 -17.48 2.03
CA ARG A 580 -25.57 -16.54 3.00
C ARG A 580 -26.96 -16.08 2.56
N LYS A 581 -27.89 -15.98 3.51
CA LYS A 581 -29.25 -15.49 3.27
C LYS A 581 -29.29 -14.02 2.83
N ARG A 582 -28.40 -13.20 3.40
CA ARG A 582 -28.18 -11.80 3.03
C ARG A 582 -26.79 -11.68 2.44
N LYS A 583 -26.70 -11.53 1.12
CA LYS A 583 -25.45 -11.38 0.38
C LYS A 583 -25.13 -9.90 0.21
N SER A 584 -23.85 -9.55 0.22
CA SER A 584 -23.42 -8.16 -0.04
C SER A 584 -23.88 -7.73 -1.44
N TYR A 585 -24.38 -6.49 -1.55
CA TYR A 585 -24.77 -5.81 -2.79
C TYR A 585 -26.05 -6.34 -3.49
N PHE A 586 -26.71 -7.38 -2.96
CA PHE A 586 -28.03 -7.83 -3.42
C PHE A 586 -29.12 -7.12 -2.61
N VAL A 587 -29.35 -5.83 -2.87
CA VAL A 587 -30.26 -4.97 -2.08
C VAL A 587 -31.69 -5.53 -2.12
N GLY A 588 -32.14 -6.11 -1.02
CA GLY A 588 -33.51 -6.65 -0.87
C GLY A 588 -33.76 -8.01 -1.55
N GLU A 589 -32.89 -8.43 -2.46
CA GLU A 589 -33.10 -9.60 -3.30
C GLU A 589 -32.47 -10.88 -2.72
N LYS A 590 -33.21 -11.99 -2.84
CA LYS A 590 -32.67 -13.33 -2.56
C LYS A 590 -31.99 -13.84 -3.81
N PHE A 591 -30.76 -14.32 -3.66
CA PHE A 591 -29.99 -14.85 -4.79
C PHE A 591 -29.30 -16.16 -4.44
N ASN A 592 -29.40 -17.15 -5.34
CA ASN A 592 -28.74 -18.44 -5.26
C ASN A 592 -27.90 -18.65 -6.53
N TYR A 593 -26.58 -18.77 -6.34
CA TYR A 593 -25.65 -18.97 -7.45
C TYR A 593 -25.90 -20.27 -8.21
N LEU A 594 -26.24 -21.37 -7.52
CA LEU A 594 -26.44 -22.66 -8.18
C LEU A 594 -27.72 -22.66 -9.02
N ASP A 595 -28.80 -22.08 -8.52
CA ASP A 595 -30.06 -21.94 -9.28
C ASP A 595 -29.81 -21.07 -10.52
N TYR A 596 -29.15 -19.92 -10.33
CA TYR A 596 -28.80 -19.01 -11.42
C TYR A 596 -27.94 -19.66 -12.51
N LEU A 597 -26.94 -20.47 -12.13
CA LEU A 597 -26.08 -21.16 -13.10
C LEU A 597 -26.79 -22.35 -13.75
N SER A 598 -27.76 -22.98 -13.07
CA SER A 598 -28.53 -24.13 -13.58
C SER A 598 -29.47 -23.78 -14.74
N ASP A 599 -29.74 -22.50 -14.97
CA ASP A 599 -30.41 -22.02 -16.18
C ASP A 599 -29.60 -22.32 -17.46
N ASP A 600 -28.27 -22.56 -17.36
CA ASP A 600 -27.45 -23.06 -18.46
C ASP A 600 -27.35 -24.61 -18.38
N PRO A 601 -27.89 -25.36 -19.35
CA PRO A 601 -27.87 -26.83 -19.32
C PRO A 601 -26.47 -27.44 -19.21
N ARG A 602 -25.43 -26.75 -19.69
CA ARG A 602 -24.04 -27.21 -19.62
C ARG A 602 -23.55 -27.25 -18.18
N PHE A 603 -23.96 -26.29 -17.35
CA PHE A 603 -23.66 -26.27 -15.92
C PHE A 603 -24.31 -27.46 -15.21
N ALA A 604 -25.60 -27.71 -15.45
CA ALA A 604 -26.32 -28.82 -14.81
C ALA A 604 -25.66 -30.18 -15.08
N SER A 605 -25.11 -30.39 -16.29
CA SER A 605 -24.34 -31.59 -16.61
C SER A 605 -23.02 -31.65 -15.84
N LEU A 606 -22.26 -30.55 -15.82
CA LEU A 606 -20.97 -30.47 -15.13
C LEU A 606 -21.10 -30.65 -13.61
N TRP A 607 -22.12 -30.03 -13.00
CA TRP A 607 -22.31 -30.01 -11.55
C TRP A 607 -22.59 -31.40 -10.96
N LYS A 608 -23.00 -32.37 -11.78
CA LYS A 608 -23.14 -33.79 -11.37
C LYS A 608 -21.84 -34.40 -10.85
N SER A 609 -20.69 -33.86 -11.22
CA SER A 609 -19.37 -34.30 -10.74
C SER A 609 -18.92 -33.57 -9.47
N TYR A 610 -19.75 -32.69 -8.89
CA TYR A 610 -19.41 -31.96 -7.67
C TYR A 610 -20.20 -32.47 -6.47
N ARG A 611 -19.54 -32.56 -5.30
CA ARG A 611 -20.17 -32.94 -4.03
C ARG A 611 -19.86 -31.92 -2.96
N LYS A 612 -20.89 -31.53 -2.20
CA LYS A 612 -20.74 -30.66 -1.03
C LYS A 612 -20.08 -31.46 0.09
N VAL A 613 -18.95 -30.97 0.58
CA VAL A 613 -18.15 -31.66 1.62
C VAL A 613 -18.03 -30.87 2.91
N ALA A 614 -18.19 -29.54 2.87
CA ALA A 614 -18.16 -28.72 4.07
C ALA A 614 -19.05 -27.48 3.95
N PHE A 615 -19.31 -26.84 5.09
CA PHE A 615 -19.96 -25.54 5.18
C PHE A 615 -19.19 -24.66 6.16
N VAL A 616 -18.72 -23.51 5.71
CA VAL A 616 -17.74 -22.67 6.38
C VAL A 616 -18.19 -21.22 6.35
N GLN A 617 -18.61 -20.67 7.50
CA GLN A 617 -18.94 -19.24 7.65
C GLN A 617 -19.91 -18.69 6.57
N GLY A 618 -20.91 -19.47 6.19
CA GLY A 618 -21.89 -19.08 5.17
C GLY A 618 -21.54 -19.51 3.74
N TYR A 619 -20.41 -20.19 3.53
CA TYR A 619 -19.97 -20.70 2.25
C TYR A 619 -20.03 -22.23 2.23
N ALA A 620 -20.66 -22.81 1.22
CA ALA A 620 -20.58 -24.24 0.98
C ALA A 620 -19.33 -24.58 0.16
N LEU A 621 -18.53 -25.53 0.64
CA LEU A 621 -17.41 -26.08 -0.12
C LEU A 621 -17.89 -27.30 -0.90
N TRP A 622 -17.77 -27.20 -2.22
CA TRP A 622 -18.00 -28.29 -3.16
C TRP A 622 -16.66 -28.74 -3.74
N VAL A 623 -16.47 -30.05 -3.87
CA VAL A 623 -15.29 -30.62 -4.52
C VAL A 623 -15.67 -31.43 -5.74
N ARG A 624 -14.80 -31.39 -6.75
CA ARG A 624 -14.92 -32.23 -7.93
C ARG A 624 -14.52 -33.66 -7.62
N VAL A 625 -15.31 -34.61 -8.10
CA VAL A 625 -15.17 -36.05 -7.88
C VAL A 625 -15.11 -36.71 -9.25
N ASP A 626 -13.89 -36.91 -9.74
CA ASP A 626 -13.66 -37.59 -11.03
C ASP A 626 -13.69 -39.12 -10.90
N ASP A 627 -13.36 -39.65 -9.72
CA ASP A 627 -13.52 -41.07 -9.33
C ASP A 627 -14.35 -41.17 -8.02
N PRO A 628 -15.58 -41.74 -8.07
CA PRO A 628 -16.43 -41.93 -6.89
C PRO A 628 -15.78 -42.77 -5.76
N GLY A 629 -14.80 -43.63 -6.09
CA GLY A 629 -14.10 -44.48 -5.12
C GLY A 629 -13.12 -43.73 -4.20
N ALA A 630 -12.65 -42.54 -4.61
CA ALA A 630 -11.69 -41.74 -3.85
C ALA A 630 -12.30 -41.05 -2.61
N LEU A 631 -13.63 -40.94 -2.53
CA LEU A 631 -14.35 -40.29 -1.42
C LEU A 631 -14.50 -41.17 -0.16
N GLY A 632 -14.17 -42.47 -0.23
CA GLY A 632 -14.43 -43.44 0.84
C GLY A 632 -13.75 -43.16 2.19
N ALA A 633 -12.88 -42.16 2.28
CA ALA A 633 -12.16 -41.77 3.49
C ALA A 633 -12.64 -40.45 4.14
N LEU A 634 -13.67 -39.78 3.61
CA LEU A 634 -14.16 -38.53 4.22
C LEU A 634 -15.33 -38.82 5.17
N PRO A 635 -15.28 -38.37 6.45
CA PRO A 635 -16.37 -38.58 7.38
C PRO A 635 -17.62 -37.86 6.86
N ASN A 636 -18.69 -38.64 6.71
CA ASN A 636 -20.01 -38.24 6.21
C ASN A 636 -20.78 -37.31 7.16
N ARG A 637 -20.10 -36.44 7.92
CA ARG A 637 -20.70 -35.53 8.88
C ARG A 637 -20.17 -34.12 8.66
N PRO A 638 -21.04 -33.12 8.47
CA PRO A 638 -20.66 -31.74 8.71
C PRO A 638 -20.36 -31.64 10.21
N HIS A 639 -19.09 -31.74 10.61
CA HIS A 639 -18.70 -31.30 11.94
C HIS A 639 -18.85 -29.78 11.95
N PRO A 640 -19.76 -29.21 12.76
CA PRO A 640 -19.69 -27.78 13.03
C PRO A 640 -18.35 -27.55 13.71
N VAL A 641 -17.38 -26.96 12.99
CA VAL A 641 -16.20 -26.42 13.63
C VAL A 641 -16.73 -25.35 14.57
N ALA A 642 -16.69 -25.64 15.88
CA ALA A 642 -17.11 -24.73 16.93
C ALA A 642 -16.15 -23.54 16.92
N VAL A 643 -16.45 -22.52 16.12
CA VAL A 643 -15.84 -21.20 16.26
C VAL A 643 -16.45 -20.61 17.52
N GLN A 644 -15.61 -20.42 18.56
CA GLN A 644 -16.02 -19.68 19.75
C GLN A 644 -16.64 -18.33 19.34
N PRO A 645 -17.75 -17.91 19.95
CA PRO A 645 -18.38 -16.63 19.60
C PRO A 645 -17.45 -15.49 20.03
N GLU A 646 -16.70 -14.92 19.10
CA GLU A 646 -16.13 -13.59 19.29
C GLU A 646 -17.29 -12.61 19.47
N ARG A 647 -17.21 -11.81 20.55
CA ARG A 647 -18.18 -10.77 20.90
C ARG A 647 -18.58 -9.99 19.65
N ARG A 648 -19.89 -9.83 19.43
CA ARG A 648 -20.47 -8.90 18.45
C ARG A 648 -19.75 -7.54 18.56
N GLN A 649 -18.79 -7.28 17.68
CA GLN A 649 -18.43 -5.92 17.30
C GLN A 649 -19.34 -5.56 16.14
N SER A 650 -20.47 -4.95 16.50
CA SER A 650 -21.28 -4.16 15.58
C SER A 650 -20.43 -3.02 15.04
N GLY A 651 -20.07 -3.07 13.76
CA GLY A 651 -19.36 -1.97 13.11
C GLY A 651 -18.84 -2.37 11.74
N PHE A 652 -19.43 -1.75 10.71
CA PHE A 652 -19.01 -1.77 9.31
C PHE A 652 -19.22 -3.10 8.57
N GLN A 653 -20.39 -3.17 7.92
CA GLN A 653 -20.54 -3.88 6.65
C GLN A 653 -19.70 -3.12 5.62
N GLU A 654 -18.67 -3.78 5.09
CA GLU A 654 -18.10 -3.49 3.76
C GLU A 654 -18.80 -4.35 2.70
#